data_AF-A0A383V663-F1
#
_entry.id   AF-A0A383V663-F1
#
_cell.length_a   1.000
_cell.length_b   1.000
_cell.length_c   1.000
_cell.angle_alpha   90.00
_cell.angle_beta   90.00
_cell.angle_gamma   90.00
#
_symmetry.space_group_name_H-M   'P 1'
#
loop_
_entity.id
_entity.type
_entity.pdbx_description
1 polymer ?
#
loop_
_entity_poly.entity_id
_entity_poly.type
_entity_poly.pdbx_seq_one_letter_code
_entity_poly.pdbx_strand_id
1 'polypeptide(L)'
;MRRLATCKTAAAALPRLQLLRKSLTVPLVPPRTHHVRGITVVAAAAAAKKQPRQQVPPVPTPRPVQAAEDAFYAESASSFEQLGIIPAVSESLQAAGFKRPSRVQELALPHILSGKDVVLAAETGSGKTLAYIAPLASMLLERAAKKAAAAAAAAAASADGSSSSSSTRAPNRKQLALVLCPNAALCQQVIRLVSSLPGPDGRPLIKACQVSSSTPPPFDPPDVVVTTPGALVTLFNDRGSSYGPQWSAEGVASRAAFVVADEADLLCQGGYVKDLTRLLDAFKAGERRLIEAQVMAELDISDEEWDRVPRSFKQACWQGGAPAMLKAGFRRKSQQQQQQQQQQQGEDGAADTPDSSSSSSSSSARQDAAEERNAAAASTSSSSSSSKAQYGPYLQRQYLFVAATMPSLTKADVGIELQKRFKDAVWVSGDMLHQIKPHVEHVWRRLRGPEEADAALVKAVQGDPDYQAGQARVLVFARDTVTADQLADLLADQGIPNVLYHKNVPKEARDAALAAFADAAAAAGGAGGNVVMVSTDAAARGIDLPDVTHVVQADFATTAIEFLHRVGRTARAGKAGKVTSLYGKADAVLAEALMQYVQEGKPIEECFSRNRSFSRKVKRYGKFVPRGQEGEQRT
;
A
#
# COMPACT_ATOMS: atom_id res chain seq x y z
N MET A 1 54.64 -9.60 37.03
CA MET A 1 55.81 -8.76 37.38
C MET A 1 55.36 -7.31 37.49
N ARG A 2 55.66 -6.71 38.66
CA ARG A 2 55.68 -5.28 39.05
C ARG A 2 54.44 -4.41 38.71
N ARG A 3 53.54 -4.15 39.68
CA ARG A 3 53.63 -3.22 40.85
C ARG A 3 53.48 -1.76 40.39
N LEU A 4 52.79 -0.83 41.06
CA LEU A 4 52.09 -0.69 42.36
C LEU A 4 51.44 0.72 42.30
N ALA A 5 50.24 0.94 42.86
CA ALA A 5 49.99 1.68 44.12
C ALA A 5 50.34 3.19 44.06
N THR A 6 49.68 4.16 44.68
CA THR A 6 48.70 4.31 45.77
C THR A 6 48.60 5.84 45.95
N CYS A 7 47.47 6.39 46.38
CA CYS A 7 47.46 7.14 47.67
C CYS A 7 46.06 7.61 48.07
N LYS A 8 45.86 7.56 49.38
CA LYS A 8 44.66 7.88 50.15
C LYS A 8 44.73 9.33 50.67
N THR A 9 43.52 9.85 50.96
CA THR A 9 43.13 10.75 52.09
C THR A 9 43.78 12.12 52.26
N ALA A 10 42.95 13.17 52.34
CA ALA A 10 42.85 14.08 53.50
C ALA A 10 41.67 15.05 53.35
N ALA A 11 41.11 15.45 54.50
CA ALA A 11 39.92 16.28 54.67
C ALA A 11 40.27 17.73 55.06
N ALA A 12 39.25 18.60 54.93
CA ALA A 12 38.98 19.85 55.66
C ALA A 12 39.80 21.13 55.35
N ALA A 13 39.09 22.21 54.95
CA ALA A 13 38.98 23.49 55.68
C ALA A 13 38.40 24.64 54.81
N LEU A 14 37.32 25.27 55.32
CA LEU A 14 36.72 26.59 54.97
C LEU A 14 37.70 27.76 55.27
N PRO A 15 37.47 29.09 54.96
CA PRO A 15 36.16 29.79 55.01
C PRO A 15 35.92 31.11 54.18
N ARG A 16 34.66 31.61 54.20
CA ARG A 16 34.14 33.02 54.42
C ARG A 16 34.59 34.20 53.51
N LEU A 17 33.85 35.30 53.21
CA LEU A 17 32.69 36.06 53.75
C LEU A 17 32.20 37.04 52.64
N GLN A 18 30.90 37.18 52.34
CA GLN A 18 29.94 38.26 52.68
C GLN A 18 30.06 39.67 52.04
N LEU A 19 28.86 40.27 51.84
CA LEU A 19 28.47 41.69 51.61
C LEU A 19 28.55 42.20 50.16
N LEU A 20 27.57 42.91 49.56
CA LEU A 20 26.64 43.92 50.07
C LEU A 20 25.30 44.00 49.27
N ARG A 21 24.22 44.39 49.98
CA ARG A 21 23.01 45.04 49.45
C ARG A 21 23.32 46.51 49.11
N LYS A 22 22.71 47.07 48.05
CA LYS A 22 21.83 48.27 48.08
C LYS A 22 21.40 48.72 46.67
N SER A 23 20.08 48.84 46.52
CA SER A 23 19.30 49.87 45.81
C SER A 23 20.02 50.88 44.91
N LEU A 24 19.51 51.08 43.69
CA LEU A 24 19.40 52.41 43.05
C LEU A 24 18.38 52.38 41.88
N THR A 25 17.34 53.18 42.03
CA THR A 25 16.31 53.60 41.07
C THR A 25 16.81 54.75 40.19
N VAL A 26 16.70 54.69 38.86
CA VAL A 26 16.55 55.87 37.94
C VAL A 26 16.07 55.40 36.54
N PRO A 27 15.61 56.26 35.60
CA PRO A 27 14.21 56.60 35.32
C PRO A 27 13.71 56.16 33.92
N LEU A 28 12.39 56.18 33.71
CA LEU A 28 11.78 56.05 32.38
C LEU A 28 11.97 57.33 31.56
N VAL A 29 12.53 57.20 30.36
CA VAL A 29 12.48 58.19 29.28
C VAL A 29 11.45 57.71 28.25
N PRO A 30 10.50 58.56 27.80
CA PRO A 30 9.41 58.11 26.93
C PRO A 30 9.87 58.04 25.46
N PRO A 31 9.38 57.06 24.66
CA PRO A 31 9.55 57.10 23.23
C PRO A 31 8.57 58.11 22.60
N ARG A 32 9.10 58.91 21.67
CA ARG A 32 8.37 59.88 20.85
C ARG A 32 7.26 59.19 20.04
N THR A 33 6.09 59.82 20.05
CA THR A 33 4.96 59.50 19.18
C THR A 33 5.15 60.07 17.78
N HIS A 34 5.04 59.23 16.75
CA HIS A 34 4.50 59.66 15.46
C HIS A 34 3.21 58.88 15.20
N HIS A 35 2.11 59.64 15.08
CA HIS A 35 0.79 59.16 14.67
C HIS A 35 0.80 58.72 13.20
N VAL A 36 0.15 57.60 12.87
CA VAL A 36 -0.94 57.58 11.87
C VAL A 36 -1.96 56.47 12.20
N ARG A 37 -3.12 56.92 12.67
CA ARG A 37 -4.51 56.43 12.51
C ARG A 37 -4.81 54.93 12.49
N GLY A 38 -5.51 54.52 13.56
CA GLY A 38 -6.85 53.92 13.44
C GLY A 38 -6.95 52.42 13.62
N ILE A 39 -7.30 51.98 14.85
CA ILE A 39 -8.30 50.96 15.19
C ILE A 39 -8.35 50.88 16.73
N THR A 40 -9.55 50.99 17.29
CA THR A 40 -9.82 50.95 18.73
C THR A 40 -9.73 49.51 19.24
N VAL A 41 -8.89 49.26 20.24
CA VAL A 41 -8.86 48.00 21.02
C VAL A 41 -9.58 48.23 22.34
N VAL A 42 -10.61 47.44 22.62
CA VAL A 42 -11.23 47.39 23.96
C VAL A 42 -10.46 46.36 24.79
N ALA A 43 -9.83 46.81 25.87
CA ALA A 43 -9.11 45.95 26.80
C ALA A 43 -10.07 45.30 27.81
N ALA A 44 -9.98 43.98 27.98
CA ALA A 44 -10.48 43.29 29.17
C ALA A 44 -9.31 42.56 29.86
N ALA A 45 -9.06 42.97 31.10
CA ALA A 45 -7.94 42.57 31.94
C ALA A 45 -8.02 41.09 32.38
N ALA A 46 -6.91 40.37 32.22
CA ALA A 46 -6.76 39.01 32.73
C ALA A 46 -6.35 39.03 34.21
N ALA A 47 -7.29 38.69 35.09
CA ALA A 47 -7.02 38.35 36.48
C ALA A 47 -6.60 36.87 36.57
N ALA A 48 -5.43 36.62 37.16
CA ALA A 48 -4.89 35.28 37.39
C ALA A 48 -5.77 34.48 38.38
N LYS A 49 -6.38 33.39 37.93
CA LYS A 49 -7.01 32.36 38.77
C LYS A 49 -6.25 31.04 38.65
N LYS A 50 -5.82 30.49 39.80
CA LYS A 50 -5.33 29.11 39.96
C LYS A 50 -6.37 28.13 39.39
N GLN A 51 -6.01 27.36 38.37
CA GLN A 51 -6.87 26.30 37.85
C GLN A 51 -6.86 25.07 38.78
N PRO A 52 -8.00 24.41 39.02
CA PRO A 52 -8.06 23.16 39.77
C PRO A 52 -7.53 21.99 38.93
N ARG A 53 -6.99 20.95 39.59
CA ARG A 53 -6.62 19.67 38.97
C ARG A 53 -7.81 19.14 38.18
N GLN A 54 -7.71 19.12 36.84
CA GLN A 54 -8.72 18.48 35.99
C GLN A 54 -8.73 16.97 36.26
N GLN A 55 -9.89 16.47 36.69
CA GLN A 55 -10.19 15.04 36.72
C GLN A 55 -10.18 14.52 35.28
N VAL A 56 -9.51 13.39 35.07
CA VAL A 56 -9.55 12.63 33.81
C VAL A 56 -11.02 12.29 33.54
N PRO A 57 -11.58 12.63 32.36
CA PRO A 57 -12.97 12.31 32.06
C PRO A 57 -13.18 10.79 32.06
N PRO A 58 -14.37 10.30 32.45
CA PRO A 58 -14.66 8.87 32.47
C PRO A 58 -14.52 8.29 31.07
N VAL A 59 -13.80 7.17 30.99
CA VAL A 59 -13.58 6.41 29.75
C VAL A 59 -14.94 6.02 29.16
N PRO A 60 -15.21 6.30 27.87
CA PRO A 60 -16.44 5.84 27.24
C PRO A 60 -16.50 4.31 27.30
N THR A 61 -17.65 3.77 27.71
CA THR A 61 -17.88 2.33 27.77
C THR A 61 -17.67 1.72 26.38
N PRO A 62 -16.92 0.60 26.25
CA PRO A 62 -16.71 -0.05 24.96
C PRO A 62 -18.05 -0.45 24.33
N ARG A 63 -18.19 -0.23 23.01
CA ARG A 63 -19.36 -0.73 22.27
C ARG A 63 -19.41 -2.26 22.33
N PRO A 64 -20.60 -2.89 22.27
CA PRO A 64 -20.73 -4.34 22.25
C PRO A 64 -19.93 -4.96 21.09
N VAL A 65 -19.24 -6.08 21.35
CA VAL A 65 -18.35 -6.78 20.39
C VAL A 65 -19.06 -7.13 19.07
N GLN A 66 -20.34 -7.48 19.12
CA GLN A 66 -21.14 -7.80 17.92
C GLN A 66 -21.28 -6.62 16.95
N ALA A 67 -21.46 -5.39 17.44
CA ALA A 67 -21.54 -4.20 16.57
C ALA A 67 -20.20 -3.84 15.91
N ALA A 68 -19.08 -4.35 16.43
CA ALA A 68 -17.74 -4.13 15.90
C ALA A 68 -17.34 -5.20 14.86
N GLU A 69 -17.79 -6.44 15.02
CA GLU A 69 -17.66 -7.48 13.99
C GLU A 69 -18.44 -7.11 12.72
N ASP A 70 -19.63 -6.52 12.87
CA ASP A 70 -20.44 -6.07 11.74
C ASP A 70 -19.77 -4.96 10.90
N ALA A 71 -18.95 -4.10 11.53
CA ALA A 71 -18.23 -3.03 10.83
C ALA A 71 -16.99 -3.53 10.04
N PHE A 72 -16.53 -4.77 10.28
CA PHE A 72 -15.44 -5.36 9.50
C PHE A 72 -15.92 -5.89 8.15
N TYR A 73 -17.12 -6.48 8.11
CA TYR A 73 -17.68 -7.09 6.91
C TYR A 73 -18.27 -6.06 5.95
N ALA A 74 -18.39 -6.46 4.68
CA ALA A 74 -19.05 -5.67 3.66
C ALA A 74 -20.51 -5.36 4.04
N GLU A 75 -20.95 -4.15 3.72
CA GLU A 75 -22.29 -3.66 4.03
C GLU A 75 -23.32 -4.20 3.03
N SER A 76 -22.96 -4.24 1.74
CA SER A 76 -23.88 -4.56 0.64
C SER A 76 -23.64 -5.95 0.06
N ALA A 77 -22.39 -6.42 0.04
CA ALA A 77 -22.02 -7.72 -0.51
C ALA A 77 -22.02 -8.83 0.56
N SER A 78 -22.91 -9.82 0.39
CA SER A 78 -22.95 -11.02 1.23
C SER A 78 -22.00 -12.13 0.76
N SER A 79 -21.41 -12.00 -0.43
CA SER A 79 -20.48 -12.98 -1.00
C SER A 79 -19.46 -12.34 -1.94
N PHE A 80 -18.37 -13.05 -2.23
CA PHE A 80 -17.36 -12.61 -3.18
C PHE A 80 -17.86 -12.60 -4.65
N GLU A 81 -18.77 -13.50 -5.01
CA GLU A 81 -19.39 -13.55 -6.34
C GLU A 81 -20.15 -12.26 -6.70
N GLN A 82 -20.86 -11.67 -5.75
CA GLN A 82 -21.54 -10.38 -5.95
C GLN A 82 -20.57 -9.24 -6.27
N LEU A 83 -19.30 -9.38 -5.90
CA LEU A 83 -18.23 -8.43 -6.21
C LEU A 83 -17.50 -8.76 -7.54
N GLY A 84 -17.97 -9.75 -8.29
CA GLY A 84 -17.41 -10.16 -9.59
C GLY A 84 -16.31 -11.21 -9.53
N ILE A 85 -16.09 -11.85 -8.38
CA ILE A 85 -15.17 -12.99 -8.26
C ILE A 85 -15.80 -14.22 -8.92
N ILE A 86 -15.01 -14.97 -9.69
CA ILE A 86 -15.51 -16.15 -10.39
C ILE A 86 -15.89 -17.28 -9.41
N PRO A 87 -16.87 -18.15 -9.75
CA PRO A 87 -17.35 -19.20 -8.84
C PRO A 87 -16.24 -20.06 -8.26
N ALA A 88 -15.30 -20.53 -9.08
CA ALA A 88 -14.18 -21.37 -8.61
C ALA A 88 -13.33 -20.71 -7.51
N VAL A 89 -13.14 -19.38 -7.57
CA VAL A 89 -12.39 -18.65 -6.54
C VAL A 89 -13.28 -18.40 -5.32
N SER A 90 -14.56 -18.06 -5.51
CA SER A 90 -15.53 -17.86 -4.44
C SER A 90 -15.74 -19.13 -3.59
N GLU A 91 -15.89 -20.29 -4.23
CA GLU A 91 -15.98 -21.60 -3.57
C GLU A 91 -14.71 -21.91 -2.78
N SER A 92 -13.54 -21.66 -3.37
CA SER A 92 -12.25 -21.85 -2.71
C SER A 92 -12.09 -20.95 -1.48
N LEU A 93 -12.53 -19.69 -1.57
CA LEU A 93 -12.55 -18.75 -0.46
C LEU A 93 -13.47 -19.24 0.67
N GLN A 94 -14.68 -19.70 0.34
CA GLN A 94 -15.59 -20.27 1.32
C GLN A 94 -15.02 -21.52 2.01
N ALA A 95 -14.41 -22.42 1.24
CA ALA A 95 -13.76 -23.63 1.76
C ALA A 95 -12.58 -23.30 2.70
N ALA A 96 -11.87 -22.20 2.43
CA ALA A 96 -10.82 -21.67 3.31
C ALA A 96 -11.35 -20.87 4.51
N GLY A 97 -12.67 -20.75 4.68
CA GLY A 97 -13.32 -20.05 5.79
C GLY A 97 -13.65 -18.57 5.53
N PHE A 98 -13.31 -18.03 4.36
CA PHE A 98 -13.66 -16.66 3.95
C PHE A 98 -15.07 -16.62 3.35
N LYS A 99 -16.08 -16.64 4.22
CA LYS A 99 -17.50 -16.70 3.80
C LYS A 99 -18.03 -15.38 3.26
N ARG A 100 -17.64 -14.26 3.88
CA ARG A 100 -18.11 -12.91 3.55
C ARG A 100 -16.91 -11.99 3.29
N PRO A 101 -16.98 -11.10 2.28
CA PRO A 101 -15.94 -10.10 2.06
C PRO A 101 -15.90 -9.08 3.20
N SER A 102 -14.71 -8.53 3.48
CA SER A 102 -14.56 -7.37 4.35
C SER A 102 -14.93 -6.07 3.62
N ARG A 103 -15.16 -4.99 4.38
CA ARG A 103 -15.50 -3.68 3.81
C ARG A 103 -14.46 -3.17 2.81
N VAL A 104 -13.17 -3.29 3.13
CA VAL A 104 -12.10 -2.90 2.19
C VAL A 104 -12.09 -3.76 0.93
N GLN A 105 -12.49 -5.03 1.01
CA GLN A 105 -12.59 -5.92 -0.14
C GLN A 105 -13.75 -5.50 -1.06
N GLU A 106 -14.91 -5.17 -0.50
CA GLU A 106 -16.05 -4.61 -1.24
C GLU A 106 -15.67 -3.34 -2.02
N LEU A 107 -14.92 -2.44 -1.39
CA LEU A 107 -14.46 -1.21 -2.03
C LEU A 107 -13.38 -1.45 -3.12
N ALA A 108 -12.52 -2.46 -2.96
CA ALA A 108 -11.37 -2.67 -3.84
C ALA A 108 -11.65 -3.59 -5.04
N LEU A 109 -12.37 -4.70 -4.82
CA LEU A 109 -12.51 -5.79 -5.80
C LEU A 109 -13.02 -5.33 -7.17
N PRO A 110 -14.11 -4.55 -7.27
CA PRO A 110 -14.63 -4.10 -8.56
C PRO A 110 -13.62 -3.29 -9.37
N HIS A 111 -12.81 -2.46 -8.71
CA HIS A 111 -11.78 -1.65 -9.36
C HIS A 111 -10.61 -2.52 -9.84
N ILE A 112 -10.17 -3.49 -9.03
CA ILE A 112 -9.09 -4.41 -9.43
C ILE A 112 -9.55 -5.28 -10.61
N LEU A 113 -10.77 -5.84 -10.57
CA LEU A 113 -11.32 -6.66 -11.66
C LEU A 113 -11.50 -5.87 -12.97
N SER A 114 -11.70 -4.56 -12.89
CA SER A 114 -11.78 -3.69 -14.07
C SER A 114 -10.45 -3.50 -14.81
N GLY A 115 -9.33 -3.97 -14.24
CA GLY A 115 -7.99 -3.87 -14.81
C GLY A 115 -7.29 -2.53 -14.59
N LYS A 116 -7.88 -1.61 -13.82
CA LYS A 116 -7.28 -0.31 -13.47
C LYS A 116 -6.17 -0.47 -12.46
N ASP A 117 -5.16 0.39 -12.52
CA ASP A 117 -4.21 0.52 -11.41
C ASP A 117 -4.97 0.94 -10.14
N VAL A 118 -4.59 0.40 -8.98
CA VAL A 118 -5.26 0.70 -7.71
C VAL A 118 -4.23 1.03 -6.64
N VAL A 119 -4.49 2.10 -5.90
CA VAL A 119 -3.84 2.39 -4.63
C VAL A 119 -4.84 2.08 -3.52
N LEU A 120 -4.57 1.02 -2.76
CA LEU A 120 -5.40 0.54 -1.66
C LEU A 120 -4.76 0.91 -0.32
N ALA A 121 -5.39 1.84 0.39
CA ALA A 121 -4.96 2.30 1.70
C ALA A 121 -5.99 1.90 2.76
N ALA A 122 -5.66 0.97 3.65
CA ALA A 122 -6.56 0.60 4.73
C ALA A 122 -5.78 0.12 5.94
N GLU A 123 -6.33 0.26 7.14
CA GLU A 123 -5.68 -0.09 8.39
C GLU A 123 -5.26 -1.57 8.46
N THR A 124 -4.34 -1.89 9.37
CA THR A 124 -3.86 -3.26 9.56
C THR A 124 -4.98 -4.18 10.05
N GLY A 125 -5.07 -5.37 9.47
CA GLY A 125 -6.10 -6.36 9.81
C GLY A 125 -7.46 -6.15 9.14
N SER A 126 -7.56 -5.25 8.16
CA SER A 126 -8.78 -5.05 7.32
C SER A 126 -8.97 -6.12 6.24
N GLY A 127 -7.98 -6.97 5.99
CA GLY A 127 -8.05 -8.02 4.95
C GLY A 127 -7.52 -7.59 3.57
N LYS A 128 -6.62 -6.61 3.53
CA LYS A 128 -5.98 -6.10 2.29
C LYS A 128 -5.34 -7.18 1.42
N THR A 129 -4.68 -8.17 2.03
CA THR A 129 -4.01 -9.24 1.27
C THR A 129 -4.99 -10.01 0.40
N LEU A 130 -6.15 -10.39 0.97
CA LEU A 130 -7.21 -11.05 0.23
C LEU A 130 -7.87 -10.11 -0.79
N ALA A 131 -7.93 -8.81 -0.50
CA ALA A 131 -8.49 -7.80 -1.40
C ALA A 131 -7.76 -7.73 -2.75
N TYR A 132 -6.45 -8.03 -2.80
CA TYR A 132 -5.75 -8.17 -4.09
C TYR A 132 -5.63 -9.63 -4.56
N ILE A 133 -5.47 -10.62 -3.66
CA ILE A 133 -5.31 -12.02 -4.09
C ILE A 133 -6.56 -12.57 -4.77
N ALA A 134 -7.76 -12.35 -4.22
CA ALA A 134 -9.01 -12.89 -4.77
C ALA A 134 -9.28 -12.44 -6.23
N PRO A 135 -9.23 -11.13 -6.57
CA PRO A 135 -9.44 -10.72 -7.96
C PRO A 135 -8.27 -11.12 -8.87
N LEU A 136 -7.01 -11.15 -8.38
CA LEU A 136 -5.88 -11.65 -9.18
C LEU A 136 -6.05 -13.12 -9.55
N ALA A 137 -6.48 -13.97 -8.59
CA ALA A 137 -6.77 -15.37 -8.85
C ALA A 137 -7.84 -15.53 -9.94
N SER A 138 -8.93 -14.76 -9.83
CA SER A 138 -10.02 -14.75 -10.82
C SER A 138 -9.51 -14.39 -12.21
N MET A 139 -8.76 -13.28 -12.32
CA MET A 139 -8.24 -12.83 -13.62
C MET A 139 -7.19 -13.78 -14.21
N LEU A 140 -6.32 -14.38 -13.39
CA LEU A 140 -5.34 -15.36 -13.85
C LEU A 140 -6.02 -16.62 -14.42
N LEU A 141 -7.01 -17.16 -13.69
CA LEU A 141 -7.77 -18.34 -14.12
C LEU A 141 -8.59 -18.06 -15.38
N GLU A 142 -9.29 -16.93 -15.45
CA GLU A 142 -10.03 -16.55 -16.65
C GLU A 142 -9.13 -16.40 -17.88
N ARG A 143 -7.95 -15.78 -17.72
CA ARG A 143 -7.01 -15.61 -18.82
C ARG A 143 -6.43 -16.95 -19.27
N ALA A 144 -6.14 -17.85 -18.34
CA ALA A 144 -5.73 -19.22 -18.66
C ALA A 144 -6.82 -19.97 -19.44
N ALA A 145 -8.08 -19.88 -19.00
CA ALA A 145 -9.22 -20.50 -19.66
C ALA A 145 -9.45 -19.95 -21.08
N LYS A 146 -9.47 -18.63 -21.25
CA LYS A 146 -9.60 -17.96 -22.57
C LYS A 146 -8.49 -18.40 -23.53
N LYS A 147 -7.27 -18.53 -23.03
CA LYS A 147 -6.12 -18.96 -23.82
C LYS A 147 -6.20 -20.45 -24.22
N ALA A 148 -6.63 -21.31 -23.30
CA ALA A 148 -6.87 -22.73 -23.59
C ALA A 148 -7.96 -22.90 -24.66
N ALA A 149 -9.07 -22.15 -24.54
CA ALA A 149 -10.14 -22.14 -25.53
C ALA A 149 -9.66 -21.66 -26.92
N ALA A 150 -8.88 -20.57 -26.97
CA ALA A 150 -8.31 -20.08 -28.22
C ALA A 150 -7.34 -21.08 -28.87
N ALA A 151 -6.50 -21.75 -28.06
CA ALA A 151 -5.61 -22.79 -28.56
C ALA A 151 -6.36 -24.01 -29.09
N ALA A 152 -7.44 -24.44 -28.43
CA ALA A 152 -8.30 -25.52 -28.88
C ALA A 152 -9.02 -25.15 -30.20
N ALA A 153 -9.55 -23.93 -30.31
CA ALA A 153 -10.18 -23.44 -31.53
C ALA A 153 -9.19 -23.37 -32.70
N ALA A 154 -7.96 -22.91 -32.47
CA ALA A 154 -6.91 -22.87 -33.49
C ALA A 154 -6.49 -24.28 -33.93
N ALA A 155 -6.40 -25.24 -33.00
CA ALA A 155 -6.10 -26.64 -33.33
C ALA A 155 -7.21 -27.27 -34.18
N ALA A 156 -8.49 -27.00 -33.85
CA ALA A 156 -9.63 -27.46 -34.64
C ALA A 156 -9.64 -26.86 -36.05
N ALA A 157 -9.37 -25.55 -36.20
CA ALA A 157 -9.30 -24.89 -37.51
C ALA A 157 -8.15 -25.39 -38.40
N SER A 158 -7.05 -25.88 -37.80
CA SER A 158 -5.94 -26.47 -38.55
C SER A 158 -6.19 -27.90 -39.04
N ALA A 159 -7.27 -28.56 -38.60
CA ALA A 159 -7.64 -29.91 -39.02
C ALA A 159 -8.43 -29.96 -40.35
N ASP A 160 -9.02 -28.84 -40.79
CA ASP A 160 -9.87 -28.75 -42.00
C ASP A 160 -9.11 -28.42 -43.30
N GLY A 161 -7.81 -28.71 -43.38
CA GLY A 161 -7.18 -29.00 -44.68
C GLY A 161 -7.01 -27.85 -45.70
N SER A 162 -6.88 -26.58 -45.29
CA SER A 162 -6.36 -25.54 -46.19
C SER A 162 -5.15 -24.82 -45.59
N SER A 163 -3.96 -25.13 -46.13
CA SER A 163 -2.70 -24.49 -45.78
C SER A 163 -2.58 -23.12 -46.45
N SER A 164 -2.58 -22.03 -45.65
CA SER A 164 -1.62 -20.92 -45.77
C SER A 164 -2.03 -19.76 -44.85
N SER A 165 -1.27 -19.53 -43.78
CA SER A 165 -0.72 -18.20 -43.46
C SER A 165 0.14 -18.35 -42.21
N SER A 166 1.34 -17.78 -42.28
CA SER A 166 2.24 -17.61 -41.15
C SER A 166 1.63 -16.64 -40.14
N SER A 167 0.66 -17.08 -39.36
CA SER A 167 0.24 -16.31 -38.19
C SER A 167 1.43 -16.33 -37.23
N THR A 168 2.09 -15.19 -37.08
CA THR A 168 3.16 -14.91 -36.12
C THR A 168 2.66 -15.36 -34.75
N ARG A 169 3.08 -16.57 -34.35
CA ARG A 169 2.57 -17.28 -33.18
C ARG A 169 3.07 -16.51 -31.96
N ALA A 170 2.26 -15.58 -31.44
CA ALA A 170 2.58 -14.84 -30.23
C ALA A 170 2.99 -15.85 -29.16
N PRO A 171 4.19 -15.72 -28.56
CA PRO A 171 4.75 -16.76 -27.73
C PRO A 171 3.77 -17.09 -26.59
N ASN A 172 3.46 -18.38 -26.43
CA ASN A 172 2.52 -18.93 -25.46
C ASN A 172 3.05 -18.77 -24.02
N ARG A 173 3.25 -17.52 -23.56
CA ARG A 173 3.83 -17.22 -22.26
C ARG A 173 2.73 -17.23 -21.19
N LYS A 174 2.92 -18.00 -20.12
CA LYS A 174 2.03 -18.00 -18.95
C LYS A 174 2.17 -16.67 -18.22
N GLN A 175 1.10 -15.90 -18.12
CA GLN A 175 1.10 -14.65 -17.34
C GLN A 175 1.29 -14.96 -15.84
N LEU A 176 1.90 -14.03 -15.12
CA LEU A 176 2.15 -14.15 -13.68
C LEU A 176 1.70 -12.89 -12.95
N ALA A 177 1.33 -13.04 -11.68
CA ALA A 177 1.25 -11.96 -10.72
C ALA A 177 2.55 -11.90 -9.90
N LEU A 178 3.13 -10.71 -9.78
CA LEU A 178 4.31 -10.45 -8.97
C LEU A 178 3.92 -9.65 -7.73
N VAL A 179 4.18 -10.19 -6.55
CA VAL A 179 3.95 -9.52 -5.26
C VAL A 179 5.28 -9.16 -4.63
N LEU A 180 5.53 -7.86 -4.47
CA LEU A 180 6.69 -7.29 -3.79
C LEU A 180 6.33 -7.01 -2.34
N CYS A 181 7.06 -7.59 -1.40
CA CYS A 181 6.90 -7.39 0.04
C CYS A 181 8.19 -6.79 0.65
N PRO A 182 8.12 -6.07 1.78
CA PRO A 182 9.30 -5.46 2.42
C PRO A 182 10.24 -6.51 3.04
N ASN A 183 9.72 -7.67 3.45
CA ASN A 183 10.50 -8.70 4.11
C ASN A 183 9.98 -10.12 3.81
N ALA A 184 10.82 -11.12 4.12
CA ALA A 184 10.51 -12.52 3.86
C ALA A 184 9.34 -13.06 4.70
N ALA A 185 9.08 -12.50 5.89
CA ALA A 185 7.97 -12.92 6.73
C ALA A 185 6.61 -12.58 6.10
N LEU A 186 6.50 -11.38 5.51
CA LEU A 186 5.31 -11.00 4.75
C LEU A 186 5.22 -11.79 3.45
N CYS A 187 6.35 -12.08 2.76
CA CYS A 187 6.32 -12.98 1.60
C CYS A 187 5.67 -14.33 1.95
N GLN A 188 6.09 -14.93 3.07
CA GLN A 188 5.57 -16.22 3.51
C GLN A 188 4.10 -16.15 3.92
N GLN A 189 3.60 -15.01 4.41
CA GLN A 189 2.16 -14.83 4.69
C GLN A 189 1.33 -14.85 3.43
N VAL A 190 1.75 -14.09 2.41
CA VAL A 190 1.05 -14.08 1.11
C VAL A 190 1.03 -15.48 0.52
N ILE A 191 2.15 -16.20 0.57
CA ILE A 191 2.23 -17.58 0.07
C ILE A 191 1.31 -18.52 0.85
N ARG A 192 1.28 -18.43 2.18
CA ARG A 192 0.39 -19.24 3.02
C ARG A 192 -1.08 -18.98 2.67
N LEU A 193 -1.47 -17.72 2.53
CA LEU A 193 -2.84 -17.34 2.14
C LEU A 193 -3.21 -17.90 0.76
N VAL A 194 -2.33 -17.76 -0.23
CA VAL A 194 -2.60 -18.30 -1.57
C VAL A 194 -2.67 -19.83 -1.55
N SER A 195 -1.79 -20.46 -0.78
CA SER A 195 -1.73 -21.92 -0.65
C SER A 195 -2.90 -22.51 0.14
N SER A 196 -3.54 -21.72 1.00
CA SER A 196 -4.71 -22.15 1.79
C SER A 196 -6.01 -22.11 1.00
N LEU A 197 -6.00 -21.63 -0.25
CA LEU A 197 -7.18 -21.62 -1.13
C LEU A 197 -7.22 -22.96 -1.89
N PRO A 198 -8.09 -23.93 -1.49
CA PRO A 198 -8.12 -25.25 -2.12
C PRO A 198 -8.77 -25.18 -3.50
N GLY A 199 -8.19 -25.87 -4.46
CA GLY A 199 -8.79 -26.19 -5.75
C GLY A 199 -9.60 -27.49 -5.70
N PRO A 200 -10.25 -27.87 -6.81
CA PRO A 200 -11.13 -29.04 -6.87
C PRO A 200 -10.45 -30.38 -6.54
N ASP A 201 -9.13 -30.47 -6.74
CA ASP A 201 -8.30 -31.66 -6.50
C ASP A 201 -7.64 -31.66 -5.10
N GLY A 202 -8.01 -30.70 -4.24
CA GLY A 202 -7.42 -30.50 -2.91
C GLY A 202 -6.04 -29.85 -2.92
N ARG A 203 -5.46 -29.55 -4.09
CA ARG A 203 -4.22 -28.76 -4.21
C ARG A 203 -4.55 -27.27 -4.22
N PRO A 204 -3.58 -26.36 -4.00
CA PRO A 204 -3.84 -24.92 -4.10
C PRO A 204 -4.44 -24.53 -5.46
N LEU A 205 -5.50 -23.70 -5.43
CA LEU A 205 -6.25 -23.25 -6.62
C LEU A 205 -5.35 -22.56 -7.64
N ILE A 206 -4.38 -21.77 -7.16
CA ILE A 206 -3.32 -21.15 -7.96
C ILE A 206 -1.97 -21.42 -7.30
N LYS A 207 -0.91 -21.57 -8.09
CA LYS A 207 0.43 -21.85 -7.58
C LYS A 207 1.14 -20.55 -7.21
N ALA A 208 1.63 -20.46 -5.98
CA ALA A 208 2.50 -19.37 -5.52
C ALA A 208 3.88 -19.91 -5.12
N CYS A 209 4.94 -19.13 -5.35
CA CYS A 209 6.25 -19.42 -4.79
C CYS A 209 6.97 -18.18 -4.29
N GLN A 210 7.84 -18.37 -3.30
CA GLN A 210 8.82 -17.35 -2.93
C GLN A 210 10.00 -17.42 -3.87
N VAL A 211 10.52 -16.28 -4.31
CA VAL A 211 11.83 -16.21 -4.96
C VAL A 211 12.75 -15.35 -4.12
N SER A 212 13.92 -15.89 -3.77
CA SER A 212 14.93 -15.20 -2.97
C SER A 212 16.33 -15.74 -3.26
N SER A 213 17.36 -15.18 -2.65
CA SER A 213 18.72 -15.72 -2.74
C SER A 213 18.86 -17.14 -2.17
N SER A 214 18.02 -17.51 -1.18
CA SER A 214 18.00 -18.85 -0.58
C SER A 214 16.92 -19.76 -1.15
N THR A 215 16.05 -19.24 -2.03
CA THR A 215 14.97 -19.99 -2.67
C THR A 215 15.00 -19.69 -4.16
N PRO A 216 15.73 -20.49 -4.96
CA PRO A 216 15.86 -20.23 -6.39
C PRO A 216 14.50 -20.38 -7.09
N PRO A 217 14.31 -19.70 -8.22
CA PRO A 217 13.07 -19.80 -8.96
C PRO A 217 12.83 -21.23 -9.48
N PRO A 218 11.58 -21.72 -9.51
CA PRO A 218 11.25 -23.03 -10.02
C PRO A 218 11.39 -23.11 -11.55
N PHE A 219 11.60 -24.32 -12.07
CA PHE A 219 11.66 -24.55 -13.51
C PHE A 219 10.32 -24.19 -14.20
N ASP A 220 9.22 -24.77 -13.70
CA ASP A 220 7.86 -24.42 -14.12
C ASP A 220 7.41 -23.14 -13.39
N PRO A 221 7.12 -22.05 -14.11
CA PRO A 221 6.74 -20.80 -13.46
C PRO A 221 5.38 -20.87 -12.74
N PRO A 222 5.29 -20.33 -11.51
CA PRO A 222 4.04 -20.27 -10.77
C PRO A 222 3.08 -19.23 -11.39
N ASP A 223 1.84 -19.23 -10.90
CA ASP A 223 0.86 -18.19 -11.19
C ASP A 223 1.18 -16.90 -10.42
N VAL A 224 1.72 -17.03 -9.21
CA VAL A 224 2.12 -15.93 -8.33
C VAL A 224 3.58 -16.08 -7.89
N VAL A 225 4.37 -15.03 -8.11
CA VAL A 225 5.72 -14.91 -7.55
C VAL A 225 5.70 -13.90 -6.42
N VAL A 226 6.14 -14.30 -5.23
CA VAL A 226 6.23 -13.41 -4.07
C VAL A 226 7.70 -13.21 -3.72
N THR A 227 8.15 -11.96 -3.60
CA THR A 227 9.57 -11.66 -3.39
C THR A 227 9.78 -10.29 -2.74
N THR A 228 11.02 -9.97 -2.36
CA THR A 228 11.41 -8.63 -1.93
C THR A 228 12.06 -7.86 -3.08
N PRO A 229 11.99 -6.52 -3.11
CA PRO A 229 12.62 -5.74 -4.18
C PRO A 229 14.10 -6.07 -4.39
N GLY A 230 14.87 -6.14 -3.30
CA GLY A 230 16.30 -6.45 -3.37
C GLY A 230 16.58 -7.84 -3.96
N ALA A 231 15.81 -8.85 -3.55
CA ALA A 231 15.97 -10.20 -4.09
C ALA A 231 15.67 -10.27 -5.59
N LEU A 232 14.65 -9.56 -6.05
CA LEU A 232 14.31 -9.52 -7.47
C LEU A 232 15.34 -8.72 -8.29
N VAL A 233 15.87 -7.63 -7.74
CA VAL A 233 16.97 -6.88 -8.38
C VAL A 233 18.22 -7.76 -8.51
N THR A 234 18.58 -8.54 -7.47
CA THR A 234 19.67 -9.53 -7.55
C THR A 234 19.38 -10.59 -8.62
N LEU A 235 18.14 -11.10 -8.71
CA LEU A 235 17.77 -12.04 -9.77
C LEU A 235 17.97 -11.43 -11.16
N PHE A 236 17.58 -10.16 -11.35
CA PHE A 236 17.69 -9.46 -12.62
C PHE A 236 19.15 -9.17 -13.02
N ASN A 237 20.05 -8.94 -12.05
CA ASN A 237 21.44 -8.61 -12.33
C ASN A 237 22.33 -9.85 -12.51
N ASP A 238 22.19 -10.86 -11.66
CA ASP A 238 23.28 -11.82 -11.44
C ASP A 238 22.95 -13.25 -11.86
N ARG A 239 21.67 -13.65 -11.96
CA ARG A 239 21.32 -15.09 -12.03
C ARG A 239 20.07 -15.46 -12.82
N GLY A 240 19.20 -14.52 -13.18
CA GLY A 240 17.89 -14.81 -13.78
C GLY A 240 18.00 -15.68 -15.03
N SER A 241 18.89 -15.31 -15.96
CA SER A 241 19.12 -16.07 -17.20
C SER A 241 19.71 -17.46 -16.95
N SER A 242 20.45 -17.67 -15.86
CA SER A 242 21.01 -18.97 -15.49
C SER A 242 19.93 -19.98 -15.08
N TYR A 243 18.76 -19.50 -14.63
CA TYR A 243 17.60 -20.33 -14.33
C TYR A 243 16.65 -20.50 -15.54
N GLY A 244 17.03 -19.93 -16.69
CA GLY A 244 16.27 -19.96 -17.93
C GLY A 244 15.78 -18.58 -18.38
N PRO A 245 15.49 -18.41 -19.68
CA PRO A 245 15.11 -17.11 -20.25
C PRO A 245 13.85 -16.52 -19.60
N GLN A 246 12.96 -17.36 -19.07
CA GLN A 246 11.74 -16.97 -18.37
C GLN A 246 11.98 -16.26 -17.03
N TRP A 247 13.18 -16.38 -16.46
CA TRP A 247 13.59 -15.75 -15.19
C TRP A 247 14.58 -14.60 -15.37
N SER A 248 14.98 -14.31 -16.62
CA SER A 248 15.67 -13.05 -16.93
C SER A 248 14.79 -11.84 -16.62
N ALA A 249 15.38 -10.65 -16.50
CA ALA A 249 14.64 -9.40 -16.29
C ALA A 249 13.53 -9.22 -17.34
N GLU A 250 13.84 -9.50 -18.61
CA GLU A 250 12.89 -9.45 -19.71
C GLU A 250 11.85 -10.59 -19.67
N GLY A 251 12.27 -11.80 -19.29
CA GLY A 251 11.38 -12.94 -19.13
C GLY A 251 10.30 -12.67 -18.08
N VAL A 252 10.69 -12.17 -16.91
CA VAL A 252 9.75 -11.79 -15.85
C VAL A 252 8.93 -10.57 -16.27
N ALA A 253 9.57 -9.53 -16.80
CA ALA A 253 8.89 -8.30 -17.22
C ALA A 253 7.95 -8.49 -18.41
N SER A 254 8.10 -9.53 -19.23
CA SER A 254 7.15 -9.81 -20.31
C SER A 254 5.95 -10.64 -19.86
N ARG A 255 6.01 -11.22 -18.67
CA ARG A 255 5.00 -12.15 -18.14
C ARG A 255 4.22 -11.59 -16.96
N ALA A 256 4.83 -10.68 -16.19
CA ALA A 256 4.20 -10.02 -15.05
C ALA A 256 3.01 -9.19 -15.53
N ALA A 257 1.80 -9.75 -15.56
CA ALA A 257 0.61 -9.01 -15.95
C ALA A 257 0.08 -8.14 -14.80
N PHE A 258 0.45 -8.52 -13.57
CA PHE A 258 0.09 -7.83 -12.35
C PHE A 258 1.34 -7.60 -11.50
N VAL A 259 1.48 -6.40 -10.95
CA VAL A 259 2.55 -6.07 -10.00
C VAL A 259 1.92 -5.44 -8.76
N VAL A 260 2.08 -6.12 -7.62
CA VAL A 260 1.61 -5.68 -6.31
C VAL A 260 2.79 -5.21 -5.48
N ALA A 261 2.69 -4.03 -4.88
CA ALA A 261 3.57 -3.57 -3.82
C ALA A 261 2.79 -3.64 -2.49
N ASP A 262 3.02 -4.67 -1.70
CA ASP A 262 2.38 -4.87 -0.40
C ASP A 262 3.19 -4.18 0.72
N GLU A 263 2.52 -3.54 1.66
CA GLU A 263 3.10 -2.52 2.57
C GLU A 263 3.86 -1.42 1.79
N ALA A 264 3.18 -0.80 0.81
CA ALA A 264 3.75 0.20 -0.09
C ALA A 264 4.30 1.44 0.65
N ASP A 265 3.80 1.75 1.84
CA ASP A 265 4.36 2.77 2.73
C ASP A 265 5.78 2.45 3.20
N LEU A 266 6.10 1.19 3.43
CA LEU A 266 7.47 0.73 3.71
C LEU A 266 8.31 0.67 2.44
N LEU A 267 7.75 0.11 1.36
CA LEU A 267 8.49 -0.08 0.10
C LEU A 267 8.84 1.23 -0.60
N CYS A 268 8.01 2.26 -0.44
CA CYS A 268 8.24 3.59 -0.99
C CYS A 268 9.03 4.52 -0.04
N GLN A 269 9.60 3.98 1.04
CA GLN A 269 10.45 4.72 1.97
C GLN A 269 11.76 3.98 2.27
N GLY A 270 12.73 4.69 2.85
CA GLY A 270 13.99 4.11 3.31
C GLY A 270 14.83 3.48 2.19
N GLY A 271 15.40 2.29 2.48
CA GLY A 271 16.33 1.61 1.59
C GLY A 271 15.71 0.96 0.36
N TYR A 272 14.39 0.67 0.39
CA TYR A 272 13.70 -0.06 -0.68
C TYR A 272 13.40 0.79 -1.91
N VAL A 273 13.34 2.11 -1.76
CA VAL A 273 12.92 3.05 -2.81
C VAL A 273 13.73 2.87 -4.10
N LYS A 274 15.05 2.69 -3.96
CA LYS A 274 15.94 2.54 -5.11
C LYS A 274 15.63 1.27 -5.90
N ASP A 275 15.51 0.16 -5.19
CA ASP A 275 15.21 -1.15 -5.80
C ASP A 275 13.81 -1.17 -6.41
N LEU A 276 12.80 -0.69 -5.69
CA LEU A 276 11.43 -0.59 -6.19
C LEU A 276 11.35 0.29 -7.44
N THR A 277 12.01 1.45 -7.43
CA THR A 277 12.03 2.37 -8.58
C THR A 277 12.64 1.69 -9.80
N ARG A 278 13.80 1.04 -9.62
CA ARG A 278 14.50 0.29 -10.66
C ARG A 278 13.65 -0.82 -11.26
N LEU A 279 12.93 -1.57 -10.42
CA LEU A 279 12.03 -2.63 -10.87
C LEU A 279 10.85 -2.07 -11.68
N LEU A 280 10.19 -1.04 -11.16
CA LEU A 280 9.07 -0.40 -11.84
C LEU A 280 9.47 0.20 -13.20
N ASP A 281 10.67 0.78 -13.30
CA ASP A 281 11.20 1.28 -14.57
C ASP A 281 11.54 0.14 -15.54
N ALA A 282 12.11 -0.97 -15.06
CA ALA A 282 12.35 -2.17 -15.86
C ALA A 282 11.03 -2.76 -16.41
N PHE A 283 9.97 -2.81 -15.59
CA PHE A 283 8.66 -3.27 -16.04
C PHE A 283 8.05 -2.35 -17.10
N LYS A 284 8.11 -1.02 -16.91
CA LYS A 284 7.63 -0.06 -17.91
C LYS A 284 8.40 -0.17 -19.23
N ALA A 285 9.72 -0.38 -19.17
CA ALA A 285 10.54 -0.60 -20.36
C ALA A 285 10.15 -1.91 -21.08
N GLY A 286 9.92 -3.00 -20.34
CA GLY A 286 9.48 -4.27 -20.91
C GLY A 286 8.08 -4.20 -21.54
N GLU A 287 7.14 -3.47 -20.91
CA GLU A 287 5.81 -3.23 -21.46
C GLU A 287 5.86 -2.47 -22.79
N ARG A 288 6.64 -1.38 -22.84
CA ARG A 288 6.84 -0.63 -24.09
C ARG A 288 7.33 -1.53 -25.21
N ARG A 289 8.38 -2.33 -24.98
CA ARG A 289 8.91 -3.26 -26.00
C ARG A 289 7.87 -4.24 -26.52
N LEU A 290 7.00 -4.76 -25.65
CA LEU A 290 5.91 -5.66 -26.06
C LEU A 290 4.87 -4.94 -26.93
N ILE A 291 4.48 -3.73 -26.53
CA ILE A 291 3.54 -2.91 -27.31
C ILE A 291 4.16 -2.58 -28.68
N GLU A 292 5.43 -2.16 -28.70
CA GLU A 292 6.17 -1.87 -29.93
C GLU A 292 6.19 -3.07 -30.87
N ALA A 293 6.62 -4.24 -30.39
CA ALA A 293 6.67 -5.46 -31.20
C ALA A 293 5.28 -5.84 -31.76
N GLN A 294 4.22 -5.71 -30.97
CA GLN A 294 2.86 -6.03 -31.41
C GLN A 294 2.35 -5.03 -32.46
N VAL A 295 2.58 -3.73 -32.24
CA VAL A 295 2.17 -2.67 -33.18
C VAL A 295 2.97 -2.75 -34.47
N MET A 296 4.27 -3.03 -34.40
CA MET A 296 5.11 -3.21 -35.58
C MET A 296 4.64 -4.39 -36.43
N ALA A 297 4.28 -5.51 -35.80
CA ALA A 297 3.70 -6.65 -36.50
C ALA A 297 2.31 -6.34 -37.09
N GLU A 298 1.45 -5.64 -36.36
CA GLU A 298 0.10 -5.29 -36.80
C GLU A 298 0.08 -4.28 -37.95
N LEU A 299 1.01 -3.33 -37.95
CA LEU A 299 1.12 -2.28 -38.96
C LEU A 299 2.14 -2.58 -40.05
N ASP A 300 2.78 -3.75 -40.02
CA ASP A 300 3.85 -4.14 -40.95
C ASP A 300 4.95 -3.05 -41.03
N ILE A 301 5.58 -2.78 -39.89
CA ILE A 301 6.67 -1.82 -39.72
C ILE A 301 7.96 -2.60 -39.47
N SER A 302 8.98 -2.40 -40.31
CA SER A 302 10.31 -3.00 -40.08
C SER A 302 11.06 -2.34 -38.92
N ASP A 303 12.09 -3.00 -38.38
CA ASP A 303 12.92 -2.42 -37.33
C ASP A 303 13.57 -1.10 -37.79
N GLU A 304 14.03 -1.01 -39.04
CA GLU A 304 14.62 0.21 -39.60
C GLU A 304 13.59 1.34 -39.78
N GLU A 305 12.34 1.01 -40.13
CA GLU A 305 11.25 1.99 -40.19
C GLU A 305 10.91 2.46 -38.78
N TRP A 306 10.82 1.55 -37.81
CA TRP A 306 10.51 1.87 -36.41
C TRP A 306 11.51 2.84 -35.80
N ASP A 307 12.80 2.68 -36.06
CA ASP A 307 13.84 3.59 -35.58
C ASP A 307 13.65 5.03 -36.08
N ARG A 308 13.09 5.20 -37.27
CA ARG A 308 12.78 6.50 -37.87
C ARG A 308 11.45 7.09 -37.41
N VAL A 309 10.60 6.32 -36.72
CA VAL A 309 9.30 6.80 -36.22
C VAL A 309 9.51 7.91 -35.18
N PRO A 310 8.91 9.11 -35.38
CA PRO A 310 8.98 10.19 -34.39
C PRO A 310 8.46 9.80 -33.01
N ARG A 311 9.08 10.37 -31.96
CA ARG A 311 8.76 10.07 -30.56
C ARG A 311 7.29 10.32 -30.20
N SER A 312 6.62 11.27 -30.84
CA SER A 312 5.19 11.54 -30.64
C SER A 312 4.32 10.34 -31.02
N PHE A 313 4.63 9.67 -32.13
CA PHE A 313 3.93 8.46 -32.56
C PHE A 313 4.29 7.25 -31.69
N LYS A 314 5.56 7.10 -31.29
CA LYS A 314 5.97 6.09 -30.30
C LYS A 314 5.23 6.28 -28.98
N GLN A 315 5.04 7.52 -28.53
CA GLN A 315 4.27 7.83 -27.33
C GLN A 315 2.77 7.51 -27.49
N ALA A 316 2.16 7.82 -28.64
CA ALA A 316 0.79 7.43 -28.93
C ALA A 316 0.63 5.90 -28.96
N CYS A 317 1.60 5.19 -29.56
CA CYS A 317 1.70 3.74 -29.53
C CYS A 317 1.75 3.19 -28.10
N TRP A 318 2.62 3.70 -27.23
CA TRP A 318 2.65 3.27 -25.83
C TRP A 318 1.38 3.61 -25.03
N GLN A 319 0.58 4.57 -25.50
CA GLN A 319 -0.65 5.02 -24.84
C GLN A 319 -1.93 4.32 -25.34
N GLY A 320 -1.89 3.61 -26.47
CA GLY A 320 -3.09 2.97 -27.02
C GLY A 320 -2.87 2.12 -28.26
N GLY A 321 -1.63 1.66 -28.45
CA GLY A 321 -1.18 0.80 -29.54
C GLY A 321 -1.39 1.38 -30.94
N ALA A 322 -1.61 0.50 -31.92
CA ALA A 322 -1.76 0.86 -33.32
C ALA A 322 -2.94 1.83 -33.56
N PRO A 323 -4.13 1.65 -32.94
CA PRO A 323 -5.23 2.60 -33.11
C PRO A 323 -4.87 4.02 -32.67
N ALA A 324 -4.18 4.19 -31.54
CA ALA A 324 -3.75 5.50 -31.07
C ALA A 324 -2.66 6.11 -31.97
N MET A 325 -1.72 5.29 -32.45
CA MET A 325 -0.67 5.71 -33.38
C MET A 325 -1.23 6.19 -34.73
N LEU A 326 -2.22 5.46 -35.28
CA LEU A 326 -2.94 5.85 -36.50
C LEU A 326 -3.81 7.09 -36.30
N LYS A 327 -4.50 7.20 -35.15
CA LYS A 327 -5.31 8.39 -34.79
C LYS A 327 -4.44 9.65 -34.69
N ALA A 328 -3.20 9.52 -34.21
CA ALA A 328 -2.21 10.59 -34.17
C ALA A 328 -1.71 11.02 -35.57
N GLY A 329 -2.05 10.27 -36.63
CA GLY A 329 -1.76 10.62 -38.02
C GLY A 329 -0.61 9.84 -38.67
N PHE A 330 -0.14 8.76 -38.06
CA PHE A 330 0.88 7.88 -38.66
C PHE A 330 0.38 7.34 -40.02
N ARG A 331 1.23 7.41 -41.06
CA ARG A 331 0.94 7.00 -42.46
C ARG A 331 -0.22 7.73 -43.19
N ARG A 332 -0.75 8.85 -42.68
CA ARG A 332 -1.77 9.65 -43.40
C ARG A 332 -1.27 10.27 -44.72
N LYS A 333 0.01 10.64 -44.82
CA LYS A 333 0.57 11.29 -46.04
C LYS A 333 0.68 10.35 -47.24
N SER A 334 0.97 9.06 -47.01
CA SER A 334 1.08 8.05 -48.08
C SER A 334 -0.28 7.65 -48.66
N GLN A 335 -1.35 7.65 -47.86
CA GLN A 335 -2.71 7.38 -48.35
C GLN A 335 -3.28 8.53 -49.20
N GLN A 336 -3.02 9.79 -48.84
CA GLN A 336 -3.42 10.94 -49.66
C GLN A 336 -2.64 11.03 -50.99
N GLN A 337 -1.35 10.66 -50.99
CA GLN A 337 -0.57 10.58 -52.24
C GLN A 337 -0.98 9.41 -53.14
N GLN A 338 -1.35 8.25 -52.59
CA GLN A 338 -1.88 7.13 -53.37
C GLN A 338 -3.28 7.43 -53.96
N GLN A 339 -4.15 8.15 -53.24
CA GLN A 339 -5.43 8.60 -53.80
C GLN A 339 -5.27 9.67 -54.88
N GLN A 340 -4.30 10.58 -54.75
CA GLN A 340 -4.00 11.56 -55.81
C GLN A 340 -3.37 10.91 -57.05
N GLN A 341 -2.53 9.87 -56.89
CA GLN A 341 -1.98 9.11 -58.02
C GLN A 341 -3.02 8.23 -58.72
N GLN A 342 -4.01 7.68 -57.99
CA GLN A 342 -5.13 6.95 -58.61
C GLN A 342 -6.14 7.88 -59.31
N GLN A 343 -6.29 9.13 -58.85
CA GLN A 343 -7.07 10.13 -59.58
C GLN A 343 -6.36 10.64 -60.84
N GLN A 344 -5.02 10.77 -60.82
CA GLN A 344 -4.25 11.16 -62.00
C GLN A 344 -4.09 10.05 -63.06
N GLN A 345 -4.23 8.77 -62.69
CA GLN A 345 -4.28 7.66 -63.67
C GLN A 345 -5.68 7.39 -64.23
N GLY A 346 -6.72 8.09 -63.75
CA GLY A 346 -8.08 8.01 -64.28
C GLY A 346 -8.42 9.05 -65.35
N GLU A 347 -7.54 10.01 -65.63
CA GLU A 347 -7.80 11.14 -66.55
C GLU A 347 -7.15 11.02 -67.93
N ASP A 348 -6.35 9.99 -68.21
CA ASP A 348 -5.73 9.76 -69.54
C ASP A 348 -6.57 8.88 -70.48
N GLY A 349 -7.88 8.75 -70.22
CA GLY A 349 -8.75 7.78 -70.89
C GLY A 349 -10.06 8.33 -71.47
N ALA A 350 -10.14 9.61 -71.85
CA ALA A 350 -11.30 10.13 -72.58
C ALA A 350 -10.95 11.36 -73.42
N ALA A 351 -10.44 11.13 -74.63
CA ALA A 351 -10.44 12.12 -75.70
C ALA A 351 -11.42 11.68 -76.81
N ASP A 352 -12.09 12.69 -77.37
CA ASP A 352 -12.92 12.71 -78.57
C ASP A 352 -14.43 12.36 -78.47
N THR A 353 -15.24 13.43 -78.35
CA THR A 353 -16.28 13.77 -79.35
C THR A 353 -16.82 15.20 -79.09
N PRO A 354 -16.98 16.06 -80.11
CA PRO A 354 -17.42 17.45 -79.91
C PRO A 354 -18.95 17.61 -80.04
N ASP A 355 -19.47 18.42 -79.11
CA ASP A 355 -20.63 19.31 -79.13
C ASP A 355 -21.87 19.00 -80.01
N SER A 356 -23.03 18.99 -79.37
CA SER A 356 -24.15 19.83 -79.84
C SER A 356 -25.05 20.32 -78.69
N SER A 357 -25.44 21.58 -78.86
CA SER A 357 -26.25 22.47 -78.03
C SER A 357 -27.58 21.96 -77.50
N SER A 358 -27.96 22.38 -76.28
CA SER A 358 -29.13 23.26 -76.09
C SER A 358 -29.34 23.70 -74.64
N SER A 359 -29.70 24.98 -74.54
CA SER A 359 -30.14 25.75 -73.38
C SER A 359 -31.48 25.28 -72.80
N SER A 360 -31.68 25.44 -71.48
CA SER A 360 -32.58 26.48 -70.90
C SER A 360 -33.18 26.12 -69.52
N SER A 361 -33.09 27.11 -68.63
CA SER A 361 -34.08 27.61 -67.66
C SER A 361 -34.64 26.79 -66.47
N SER A 362 -34.58 27.50 -65.33
CA SER A 362 -35.63 27.74 -64.31
C SER A 362 -35.87 26.74 -63.17
N SER A 363 -35.32 27.12 -62.01
CA SER A 363 -36.01 27.41 -60.73
C SER A 363 -37.02 26.42 -60.12
N SER A 364 -36.74 26.18 -58.83
CA SER A 364 -37.68 26.06 -57.70
C SER A 364 -38.60 24.83 -57.64
N ALA A 365 -38.18 23.86 -56.84
CA ALA A 365 -39.07 23.15 -55.92
C ALA A 365 -38.27 22.54 -54.75
N ARG A 366 -38.57 23.02 -53.53
CA ARG A 366 -38.80 22.23 -52.31
C ARG A 366 -37.58 21.44 -51.79
N GLN A 367 -36.84 21.90 -50.78
CA GLN A 367 -37.23 21.90 -49.35
C GLN A 367 -38.15 20.71 -49.01
N ASP A 368 -37.71 19.88 -48.05
CA ASP A 368 -38.34 18.67 -47.52
C ASP A 368 -37.82 17.33 -48.08
N ALA A 369 -36.60 16.95 -47.68
CA ALA A 369 -36.16 15.55 -47.56
C ALA A 369 -34.89 15.40 -46.71
N ALA A 370 -34.74 16.23 -45.68
CA ALA A 370 -33.65 16.15 -44.68
C ALA A 370 -34.22 15.75 -43.32
N GLU A 371 -35.11 14.74 -43.27
CA GLU A 371 -35.66 14.27 -41.99
C GLU A 371 -36.23 12.85 -42.07
N GLU A 372 -35.54 11.91 -42.74
CA GLU A 372 -35.96 10.49 -42.67
C GLU A 372 -34.82 9.47 -42.90
N ARG A 373 -33.63 9.74 -42.34
CA ARG A 373 -32.54 8.72 -42.25
C ARG A 373 -31.90 8.58 -40.86
N ASN A 374 -32.47 9.19 -39.83
CA ASN A 374 -31.98 9.09 -38.45
C ASN A 374 -32.87 8.30 -37.47
N ALA A 375 -33.85 7.52 -37.97
CA ALA A 375 -34.76 6.74 -37.13
C ALA A 375 -34.52 5.23 -37.10
N ALA A 376 -33.52 4.69 -37.82
CA ALA A 376 -33.21 3.25 -37.83
C ALA A 376 -32.00 2.84 -36.97
N ALA A 377 -31.39 3.78 -36.23
CA ALA A 377 -30.21 3.54 -35.39
C ALA A 377 -30.48 3.63 -33.87
N ALA A 378 -31.75 3.77 -33.45
CA ALA A 378 -32.12 4.11 -32.07
C ALA A 378 -32.96 3.07 -31.31
N SER A 379 -33.14 1.85 -31.81
CA SER A 379 -33.92 0.81 -31.12
C SER A 379 -33.17 -0.52 -31.00
N THR A 380 -32.04 -0.52 -30.30
CA THR A 380 -31.48 -1.73 -29.66
C THR A 380 -30.53 -1.34 -28.52
N SER A 381 -31.00 -0.47 -27.63
CA SER A 381 -30.30 -0.18 -26.37
C SER A 381 -30.79 -1.15 -25.29
N SER A 382 -30.30 -2.39 -25.33
CA SER A 382 -30.25 -3.23 -24.14
C SER A 382 -28.91 -2.94 -23.43
N SER A 383 -29.03 -2.37 -22.24
CA SER A 383 -27.96 -2.01 -21.33
C SER A 383 -27.02 -3.18 -21.02
N SER A 384 -25.82 -3.17 -21.62
CA SER A 384 -24.65 -3.87 -21.10
C SER A 384 -23.52 -2.84 -20.95
N SER A 385 -23.27 -2.42 -19.71
CA SER A 385 -22.16 -1.53 -19.34
C SER A 385 -20.83 -2.27 -19.54
N SER A 386 -20.36 -2.32 -20.78
CA SER A 386 -19.08 -2.91 -21.17
C SER A 386 -18.02 -1.82 -21.20
N SER A 387 -17.37 -1.58 -20.06
CA SER A 387 -16.13 -0.78 -19.95
C SER A 387 -14.92 -1.44 -20.63
N LYS A 388 -15.16 -2.35 -21.59
CA LYS A 388 -14.13 -3.14 -22.28
C LYS A 388 -13.64 -2.37 -23.50
N ALA A 389 -12.31 -2.30 -23.59
CA ALA A 389 -11.51 -1.86 -24.74
C ALA A 389 -11.12 -0.37 -24.83
N GLN A 390 -10.56 0.21 -23.76
CA GLN A 390 -9.73 1.41 -23.94
C GLN A 390 -8.39 1.10 -24.63
N TYR A 391 -7.89 -0.16 -24.56
CA TYR A 391 -6.52 -0.53 -24.97
C TYR A 391 -6.41 -1.74 -25.93
N GLY A 392 -7.50 -2.23 -26.54
CA GLY A 392 -7.39 -3.30 -27.55
C GLY A 392 -6.66 -4.58 -27.07
N PRO A 393 -5.91 -5.28 -27.94
CA PRO A 393 -5.23 -6.54 -27.63
C PRO A 393 -3.84 -6.39 -26.97
N TYR A 394 -3.43 -5.18 -26.58
CA TYR A 394 -2.08 -4.93 -26.08
C TYR A 394 -1.94 -5.31 -24.60
N LEU A 395 -0.79 -5.88 -24.23
CA LEU A 395 -0.51 -6.23 -22.84
C LEU A 395 -0.38 -4.96 -21.99
N GLN A 396 -1.42 -4.65 -21.22
CA GLN A 396 -1.36 -3.63 -20.17
C GLN A 396 -1.08 -4.30 -18.84
N ARG A 397 0.00 -3.88 -18.18
CA ARG A 397 0.29 -4.29 -16.82
C ARG A 397 -0.56 -3.50 -15.85
N GLN A 398 -1.16 -4.20 -14.89
CA GLN A 398 -1.87 -3.58 -13.78
C GLN A 398 -0.95 -3.48 -12.55
N TYR A 399 -0.92 -2.31 -11.93
CA TYR A 399 -0.17 -2.01 -10.73
C TYR A 399 -1.10 -1.84 -9.53
N LEU A 400 -0.81 -2.54 -8.43
CA LEU A 400 -1.55 -2.46 -7.18
C LEU A 400 -0.59 -2.01 -6.07
N PHE A 401 -0.88 -0.88 -5.42
CA PHE A 401 -0.12 -0.40 -4.26
C PHE A 401 -0.97 -0.54 -3.01
N VAL A 402 -0.54 -1.37 -2.08
CA VAL A 402 -1.34 -1.76 -0.91
C VAL A 402 -0.60 -1.33 0.34
N ALA A 403 -1.21 -0.50 1.20
CA ALA A 403 -0.52 0.03 2.38
C ALA A 403 -1.43 0.14 3.61
N ALA A 404 -0.83 0.07 4.79
CA ALA A 404 -1.50 0.31 6.06
C ALA A 404 -1.68 1.81 6.34
N THR A 405 -0.72 2.61 5.88
CA THR A 405 -0.75 4.06 5.95
C THR A 405 -0.42 4.67 4.61
N MET A 406 -0.98 5.83 4.29
CA MET A 406 -0.71 6.55 3.04
C MET A 406 -0.63 8.05 3.32
N PRO A 407 0.48 8.52 3.94
CA PRO A 407 0.67 9.96 4.13
C PRO A 407 0.71 10.67 2.76
N SER A 408 0.02 11.80 2.68
CA SER A 408 -0.17 12.57 1.44
C SER A 408 -0.08 14.09 1.67
N LEU A 409 0.54 14.53 2.77
CA LEU A 409 0.55 15.94 3.20
C LEU A 409 1.67 16.78 2.56
N THR A 410 2.74 16.15 2.07
CA THR A 410 3.91 16.83 1.51
C THR A 410 4.37 16.20 0.20
N LYS A 411 5.02 17.01 -0.65
CA LYS A 411 5.44 16.61 -2.00
C LYS A 411 6.33 15.35 -2.09
N ALA A 412 6.92 14.95 -0.98
CA ALA A 412 7.80 13.79 -0.89
C ALA A 412 7.17 12.65 -0.06
N ASP A 413 5.89 12.75 0.30
CA ASP A 413 5.18 11.63 0.92
C ASP A 413 4.77 10.62 -0.14
N VAL A 414 4.70 9.35 0.26
CA VAL A 414 4.45 8.22 -0.63
C VAL A 414 3.16 8.42 -1.42
N GLY A 415 2.10 8.93 -0.78
CA GLY A 415 0.83 9.18 -1.46
C GLY A 415 0.94 10.15 -2.63
N ILE A 416 1.62 11.28 -2.42
CA ILE A 416 1.81 12.27 -3.49
C ILE A 416 2.72 11.71 -4.59
N GLU A 417 3.73 10.91 -4.25
CA GLU A 417 4.62 10.32 -5.25
C GLU A 417 3.92 9.28 -6.13
N LEU A 418 3.11 8.41 -5.53
CA LEU A 418 2.28 7.47 -6.28
C LEU A 418 1.27 8.20 -7.17
N GLN A 419 0.61 9.24 -6.67
CA GLN A 419 -0.35 10.03 -7.45
C GLN A 419 0.30 10.69 -8.69
N LYS A 420 1.56 11.15 -8.58
CA LYS A 420 2.29 11.69 -9.73
C LYS A 420 2.66 10.60 -10.75
N ARG A 421 3.11 9.43 -10.28
CA ARG A 421 3.64 8.35 -11.13
C ARG A 421 2.53 7.50 -11.76
N PHE A 422 1.38 7.41 -11.12
CA PHE A 422 0.20 6.63 -11.50
C PHE A 422 -1.06 7.51 -11.42
N LYS A 423 -1.18 8.45 -12.36
CA LYS A 423 -2.23 9.48 -12.36
C LYS A 423 -3.64 8.91 -12.55
N ASP A 424 -3.74 7.83 -13.30
CA ASP A 424 -5.01 7.19 -13.64
C ASP A 424 -5.38 6.06 -12.65
N ALA A 425 -4.57 5.86 -11.60
CA ALA A 425 -4.85 4.87 -10.58
C ALA A 425 -6.06 5.27 -9.74
N VAL A 426 -6.91 4.28 -9.45
CA VAL A 426 -8.05 4.44 -8.57
C VAL A 426 -7.56 4.39 -7.12
N TRP A 427 -7.94 5.39 -6.34
CA TRP A 427 -7.63 5.45 -4.92
C TRP A 427 -8.78 4.85 -4.12
N VAL A 428 -8.48 3.81 -3.37
CA VAL A 428 -9.43 3.13 -2.48
C VAL A 428 -8.90 3.26 -1.07
N SER A 429 -9.69 3.90 -0.21
CA SER A 429 -9.36 4.09 1.20
C SER A 429 -10.38 3.36 2.08
N GLY A 430 -9.91 2.64 3.10
CA GLY A 430 -10.77 2.09 4.14
C GLY A 430 -11.33 3.18 5.05
N ASP A 431 -12.52 2.95 5.60
CA ASP A 431 -13.25 3.93 6.42
C ASP A 431 -12.47 4.37 7.69
N MET A 432 -11.61 3.48 8.19
CA MET A 432 -10.80 3.69 9.40
C MET A 432 -9.33 3.98 9.09
N LEU A 433 -8.99 4.39 7.85
CA LEU A 433 -7.63 4.74 7.49
C LEU A 433 -7.09 5.85 8.42
N HIS A 434 -5.92 5.58 9.01
CA HIS A 434 -5.27 6.46 9.99
C HIS A 434 -6.09 6.73 11.27
N GLN A 435 -7.16 5.99 11.51
CA GLN A 435 -7.91 6.02 12.75
C GLN A 435 -7.55 4.85 13.64
N ILE A 436 -7.82 5.01 14.93
CA ILE A 436 -7.65 3.97 15.92
C ILE A 436 -8.96 3.19 16.02
N LYS A 437 -8.84 1.87 16.08
CA LYS A 437 -9.99 0.98 16.18
C LYS A 437 -10.74 1.24 17.50
N PRO A 438 -12.07 1.43 17.49
CA PRO A 438 -12.84 1.82 18.67
C PRO A 438 -12.85 0.76 19.77
N HIS A 439 -12.57 -0.49 19.42
CA HIS A 439 -12.56 -1.66 20.29
C HIS A 439 -11.16 -2.00 20.84
N VAL A 440 -10.22 -1.05 20.74
CA VAL A 440 -8.92 -1.12 21.40
C VAL A 440 -8.99 -0.34 22.71
N GLU A 441 -8.77 -1.00 23.84
CA GLU A 441 -8.58 -0.33 25.13
C GLU A 441 -7.17 0.28 25.18
N HIS A 442 -7.07 1.57 25.48
CA HIS A 442 -5.79 2.26 25.61
C HIS A 442 -5.47 2.59 27.07
N VAL A 443 -4.41 1.97 27.59
CA VAL A 443 -3.84 2.28 28.91
C VAL A 443 -2.58 3.12 28.72
N TRP A 444 -2.62 4.36 29.19
CA TRP A 444 -1.49 5.29 29.08
C TRP A 444 -0.78 5.42 30.42
N ARG A 445 0.52 5.11 30.46
CA ARG A 445 1.32 5.20 31.69
C ARG A 445 2.53 6.11 31.51
N ARG A 446 2.45 7.29 32.13
CA ARG A 446 3.58 8.22 32.22
C ARG A 446 4.60 7.72 33.23
N LEU A 447 5.84 7.56 32.81
CA LEU A 447 6.97 7.21 33.68
C LEU A 447 7.61 8.47 34.26
N ARG A 448 7.94 8.46 35.55
CA ARG A 448 8.67 9.58 36.19
C ARG A 448 10.17 9.52 35.94
N GLY A 449 10.71 8.31 35.77
CA GLY A 449 12.10 8.05 35.46
C GLY A 449 12.31 6.63 34.94
N PRO A 450 13.53 6.29 34.48
CA PRO A 450 13.84 4.95 33.97
C PRO A 450 13.69 3.85 35.03
N GLU A 451 13.90 4.17 36.30
CA GLU A 451 13.79 3.24 37.42
C GLU A 451 12.37 2.62 37.57
N GLU A 452 11.34 3.29 37.05
CA GLU A 452 9.96 2.78 37.08
C GLU A 452 9.60 1.94 35.84
N ALA A 453 10.43 1.95 34.79
CA ALA A 453 10.09 1.36 33.50
C ALA A 453 9.91 -0.16 33.60
N ASP A 454 10.84 -0.83 34.28
CA ASP A 454 10.86 -2.28 34.44
C ASP A 454 9.64 -2.78 35.22
N ALA A 455 9.40 -2.17 36.39
CA ALA A 455 8.24 -2.48 37.21
C ALA A 455 6.92 -2.16 36.49
N ALA A 456 6.89 -1.11 35.67
CA ALA A 456 5.73 -0.76 34.86
C ALA A 456 5.46 -1.78 33.74
N LEU A 457 6.50 -2.30 33.10
CA LEU A 457 6.40 -3.35 32.08
C LEU A 457 5.86 -4.65 32.68
N VAL A 458 6.47 -5.13 33.76
CA VAL A 458 6.03 -6.35 34.45
C VAL A 458 4.57 -6.22 34.88
N LYS A 459 4.20 -5.08 35.46
CA LYS A 459 2.82 -4.79 35.85
C LYS A 459 1.87 -4.68 34.66
N ALA A 460 2.34 -4.20 33.50
CA ALA A 460 1.51 -4.13 32.30
C ALA A 460 1.14 -5.54 31.82
N VAL A 461 2.09 -6.48 31.83
CA VAL A 461 1.88 -7.87 31.41
C VAL A 461 1.06 -8.66 32.45
N GLN A 462 1.52 -8.74 33.69
CA GLN A 462 0.88 -9.57 34.73
C GLN A 462 -0.45 -8.99 35.25
N GLY A 463 -0.64 -7.67 35.10
CA GLY A 463 -1.89 -7.01 35.45
C GLY A 463 -2.99 -7.19 34.39
N ASP A 464 -2.71 -7.88 33.29
CA ASP A 464 -3.68 -8.15 32.26
C ASP A 464 -4.62 -9.29 32.64
N PRO A 465 -5.96 -9.11 32.56
CA PRO A 465 -6.92 -10.18 32.84
C PRO A 465 -6.71 -11.43 31.97
N ASP A 466 -6.37 -11.26 30.69
CA ASP A 466 -6.10 -12.41 29.81
C ASP A 466 -4.83 -13.15 30.23
N TYR A 467 -3.84 -12.43 30.78
CA TYR A 467 -2.61 -13.04 31.26
C TYR A 467 -2.88 -13.85 32.54
N GLN A 468 -3.71 -13.31 33.44
CA GLN A 468 -4.12 -14.01 34.66
C GLN A 468 -4.98 -15.24 34.35
N ALA A 469 -5.79 -15.19 33.29
CA ALA A 469 -6.58 -16.31 32.81
C ALA A 469 -5.77 -17.34 31.99
N GLY A 470 -4.47 -17.12 31.76
CA GLY A 470 -3.62 -18.06 31.03
C GLY A 470 -3.87 -18.09 29.52
N GLN A 471 -4.45 -17.03 28.96
CA GLN A 471 -4.83 -16.95 27.55
C GLN A 471 -4.24 -15.74 26.82
N ALA A 472 -3.30 -15.01 27.43
CA ALA A 472 -2.75 -13.80 26.85
C ALA A 472 -1.74 -14.10 25.75
N ARG A 473 -1.87 -13.33 24.67
CA ARG A 473 -0.91 -13.26 23.57
C ARG A 473 -0.39 -11.84 23.51
N VAL A 474 0.72 -11.61 24.22
CA VAL A 474 1.27 -10.28 24.48
C VAL A 474 2.41 -9.98 23.51
N LEU A 475 2.34 -8.84 22.83
CA LEU A 475 3.43 -8.31 22.01
C LEU A 475 4.05 -7.08 22.67
N VAL A 476 5.30 -7.19 23.08
CA VAL A 476 6.09 -6.13 23.71
C VAL A 476 6.99 -5.47 22.67
N PHE A 477 6.86 -4.16 22.49
CA PHE A 477 7.68 -3.36 21.60
C PHE A 477 8.86 -2.70 22.32
N ALA A 478 10.06 -2.99 21.83
CA ALA A 478 11.31 -2.37 22.20
C ALA A 478 11.83 -1.48 21.06
N ARG A 479 12.59 -0.43 21.41
CA ARG A 479 13.14 0.52 20.44
C ARG A 479 14.14 -0.11 19.47
N ASP A 480 15.04 -0.94 20.00
CA ASP A 480 16.10 -1.57 19.25
C ASP A 480 16.38 -2.98 19.77
N THR A 481 17.29 -3.69 19.08
CA THR A 481 17.58 -5.09 19.39
C THR A 481 18.20 -5.26 20.77
N VAL A 482 19.05 -4.32 21.20
CA VAL A 482 19.74 -4.42 22.50
C VAL A 482 18.73 -4.26 23.62
N THR A 483 17.83 -3.28 23.50
CA THR A 483 16.74 -3.13 24.48
C THR A 483 15.78 -4.31 24.43
N ALA A 484 15.50 -4.90 23.26
CA ALA A 484 14.67 -6.09 23.17
C ALA A 484 15.28 -7.26 23.97
N ASP A 485 16.58 -7.53 23.82
CA ASP A 485 17.30 -8.55 24.58
C ASP A 485 17.19 -8.28 26.09
N GLN A 486 17.47 -7.03 26.53
CA GLN A 486 17.38 -6.63 27.93
C GLN A 486 15.98 -6.79 28.54
N LEU A 487 14.93 -6.44 27.78
CA LEU A 487 13.55 -6.58 28.26
C LEU A 487 13.12 -8.05 28.33
N ALA A 488 13.61 -8.91 27.43
CA ALA A 488 13.36 -10.34 27.50
C ALA A 488 14.02 -10.97 28.73
N ASP A 489 15.27 -10.63 29.02
CA ASP A 489 15.98 -11.07 30.23
C ASP A 489 15.25 -10.60 31.49
N LEU A 490 14.85 -9.33 31.53
CA LEU A 490 14.07 -8.76 32.63
C LEU A 490 12.77 -9.55 32.87
N LEU A 491 12.00 -9.84 31.82
CA LEU A 491 10.76 -10.59 31.94
C LEU A 491 11.02 -12.02 32.43
N ALA A 492 12.07 -12.67 31.93
CA ALA A 492 12.47 -14.01 32.36
C ALA A 492 12.86 -14.05 33.84
N ASP A 493 13.65 -13.08 34.31
CA ASP A 493 14.04 -12.93 35.72
C ASP A 493 12.84 -12.71 36.66
N GLN A 494 11.76 -12.12 36.14
CA GLN A 494 10.50 -11.94 36.86
C GLN A 494 9.53 -13.13 36.71
N GLY A 495 10.01 -14.25 36.16
CA GLY A 495 9.22 -15.48 35.99
C GLY A 495 8.17 -15.39 34.90
N ILE A 496 8.35 -14.52 33.89
CA ILE A 496 7.46 -14.38 32.73
C ILE A 496 8.16 -15.04 31.52
N PRO A 497 7.75 -16.26 31.13
CA PRO A 497 8.27 -16.92 29.94
C PRO A 497 7.99 -16.06 28.72
N ASN A 498 9.03 -15.84 27.91
CA ASN A 498 8.93 -14.99 26.74
C ASN A 498 9.80 -15.49 25.59
N VAL A 499 9.49 -15.02 24.38
CA VAL A 499 10.24 -15.30 23.15
C VAL A 499 10.74 -14.00 22.51
N LEU A 500 11.94 -14.04 21.95
CA LEU A 500 12.55 -12.89 21.27
C LEU A 500 12.33 -12.96 19.76
N TYR A 501 11.96 -11.82 19.17
CA TYR A 501 11.79 -11.67 17.73
C TYR A 501 12.45 -10.39 17.19
N HIS A 502 13.68 -10.50 16.70
CA HIS A 502 14.34 -9.43 15.94
C HIS A 502 15.41 -9.94 14.99
N LYS A 503 15.99 -9.05 14.19
CA LYS A 503 16.92 -9.39 13.09
C LYS A 503 18.16 -10.20 13.54
N ASN A 504 18.63 -10.02 14.77
CA ASN A 504 19.82 -10.70 15.31
C ASN A 504 19.48 -12.09 15.88
N VAL A 505 18.21 -12.39 16.12
CA VAL A 505 17.76 -13.73 16.54
C VAL A 505 17.90 -14.69 15.35
N PRO A 506 18.49 -15.88 15.56
CA PRO A 506 18.58 -16.92 14.53
C PRO A 506 17.22 -17.23 13.90
N LYS A 507 17.20 -17.54 12.60
CA LYS A 507 15.96 -17.79 11.86
C LYS A 507 15.11 -18.89 12.52
N GLU A 508 15.73 -19.99 12.92
CA GLU A 508 15.05 -21.11 13.59
C GLU A 508 14.33 -20.69 14.86
N ALA A 509 14.98 -19.89 15.71
CA ALA A 509 14.36 -19.35 16.92
C ALA A 509 13.22 -18.36 16.61
N ARG A 510 13.36 -17.55 15.56
CA ARG A 510 12.25 -16.68 15.09
C ARG A 510 11.06 -17.46 14.58
N ASP A 511 11.30 -18.53 13.82
CA ASP A 511 10.26 -19.41 13.28
C ASP A 511 9.54 -20.13 14.43
N ALA A 512 10.28 -20.61 15.44
CA ALA A 512 9.74 -21.17 16.67
C ALA A 512 8.92 -20.16 17.48
N ALA A 513 9.38 -18.91 17.59
CA ALA A 513 8.64 -17.84 18.28
C ALA A 513 7.29 -17.54 17.60
N LEU A 514 7.24 -17.55 16.26
CA LEU A 514 5.99 -17.39 15.51
C LEU A 514 5.07 -18.61 15.67
N ALA A 515 5.63 -19.82 15.68
CA ALA A 515 4.88 -21.07 15.89
C ALA A 515 4.23 -21.08 17.28
N ALA A 516 4.98 -20.75 18.34
CA ALA A 516 4.45 -20.67 19.70
C ALA A 516 3.25 -19.72 19.80
N PHE A 517 3.32 -18.56 19.12
CA PHE A 517 2.22 -17.59 19.08
C PHE A 517 0.99 -18.14 18.34
N ALA A 518 1.19 -18.87 17.25
CA ALA A 518 0.12 -19.48 16.46
C ALA A 518 -0.53 -20.66 17.20
N ASP A 519 0.26 -21.52 17.83
CA ASP A 519 -0.22 -22.67 18.61
C ASP A 519 -1.07 -22.20 19.80
N ALA A 520 -0.62 -21.15 20.50
CA ALA A 520 -1.39 -20.53 21.57
C ALA A 520 -2.69 -19.86 21.08
N ALA A 521 -2.78 -19.46 19.81
CA ALA A 521 -4.01 -18.96 19.22
C ALA A 521 -4.96 -20.09 18.80
N ALA A 522 -4.42 -21.23 18.35
CA ALA A 522 -5.20 -22.39 17.91
C ALA A 522 -5.79 -23.20 19.08
N ALA A 523 -5.16 -23.16 20.25
CA ALA A 523 -5.64 -23.86 21.44
C ALA A 523 -6.96 -23.26 21.97
N ALA A 524 -8.05 -24.00 21.79
CA ALA A 524 -9.37 -23.60 22.26
C ALA A 524 -9.43 -23.51 23.81
N GLY A 525 -10.12 -22.50 24.34
CA GLY A 525 -10.44 -22.40 25.76
C GLY A 525 -9.26 -22.07 26.69
N GLY A 526 -8.18 -21.44 26.19
CA GLY A 526 -7.05 -21.02 27.03
C GLY A 526 -6.02 -22.13 27.33
N ALA A 527 -6.18 -23.32 26.74
CA ALA A 527 -5.23 -24.43 26.92
C ALA A 527 -3.82 -24.15 26.37
N GLY A 528 -3.66 -23.11 25.55
CA GLY A 528 -2.38 -22.71 24.94
C GLY A 528 -1.43 -21.95 25.87
N GLY A 529 -1.91 -21.52 27.04
CA GLY A 529 -1.11 -20.73 27.97
C GLY A 529 -0.82 -19.31 27.49
N ASN A 530 -0.09 -18.56 28.32
CA ASN A 530 0.38 -17.22 27.96
C ASN A 530 1.58 -17.30 27.02
N VAL A 531 1.59 -16.45 26.00
CA VAL A 531 2.76 -16.22 25.15
C VAL A 531 3.10 -14.74 25.16
N VAL A 532 4.31 -14.41 25.59
CA VAL A 532 4.86 -13.04 25.56
C VAL A 532 5.98 -12.98 24.54
N MET A 533 5.85 -12.12 23.53
CA MET A 533 6.87 -11.91 22.51
C MET A 533 7.46 -10.51 22.64
N VAL A 534 8.78 -10.41 22.76
CA VAL A 534 9.51 -9.13 22.74
C VAL A 534 10.08 -8.90 21.34
N SER A 535 9.76 -7.75 20.74
CA SER A 535 10.13 -7.45 19.36
C SER A 535 10.44 -5.96 19.12
N THR A 536 11.07 -5.70 17.97
CA THR A 536 11.34 -4.34 17.47
C THR A 536 10.39 -4.01 16.31
N ASP A 537 10.14 -2.73 16.03
CA ASP A 537 9.26 -2.33 14.92
C ASP A 537 9.69 -2.89 13.56
N ALA A 538 10.99 -2.89 13.28
CA ALA A 538 11.50 -3.37 12.00
C ALA A 538 11.21 -4.87 11.81
N ALA A 539 11.27 -5.64 12.89
CA ALA A 539 11.01 -7.07 12.85
C ALA A 539 9.51 -7.38 12.88
N ALA A 540 8.74 -6.65 13.71
CA ALA A 540 7.30 -6.87 13.86
C ALA A 540 6.45 -6.33 12.69
N ARG A 541 7.03 -5.57 11.75
CA ARG A 541 6.34 -5.16 10.52
C ARG A 541 6.26 -6.32 9.54
N GLY A 542 5.11 -6.50 8.92
CA GLY A 542 4.89 -7.62 8.02
C GLY A 542 4.98 -9.01 8.66
N ILE A 543 4.92 -9.15 10.00
CA ILE A 543 4.64 -10.44 10.66
C ILE A 543 3.15 -10.56 10.97
N ASP A 544 2.60 -11.74 10.72
CA ASP A 544 1.23 -12.09 11.06
C ASP A 544 1.22 -12.85 12.37
N LEU A 545 0.86 -12.12 13.43
CA LEU A 545 0.64 -12.66 14.76
C LEU A 545 -0.88 -12.78 14.94
N PRO A 546 -1.43 -14.00 14.94
CA PRO A 546 -2.86 -14.20 15.12
C PRO A 546 -3.26 -13.80 16.56
N ASP A 547 -4.39 -13.09 16.68
CA ASP A 547 -5.07 -12.85 17.95
C ASP A 547 -4.22 -12.28 19.09
N VAL A 548 -3.32 -11.34 18.79
CA VAL A 548 -2.62 -10.55 19.82
C VAL A 548 -3.67 -9.89 20.71
N THR A 549 -3.76 -10.30 21.98
CA THR A 549 -4.76 -9.76 22.93
C THR A 549 -4.28 -8.45 23.54
N HIS A 550 -2.96 -8.32 23.73
CA HIS A 550 -2.35 -7.17 24.39
C HIS A 550 -1.07 -6.73 23.69
N VAL A 551 -1.00 -5.44 23.34
CA VAL A 551 0.24 -4.80 22.87
C VAL A 551 0.79 -3.93 23.98
N VAL A 552 2.05 -4.15 24.36
CA VAL A 552 2.75 -3.31 25.32
C VAL A 552 3.85 -2.54 24.61
N GLN A 553 3.78 -1.21 24.62
CA GLN A 553 4.88 -0.36 24.15
C GLN A 553 5.78 -0.06 25.34
N ALA A 554 6.79 -0.91 25.55
CA ALA A 554 7.77 -0.71 26.62
C ALA A 554 8.62 0.53 26.35
N ASP A 555 9.07 0.69 25.10
CA ASP A 555 9.46 1.97 24.54
C ASP A 555 8.29 2.59 23.78
N PHE A 556 8.00 3.87 23.99
CA PHE A 556 6.95 4.55 23.23
C PHE A 556 7.33 4.75 21.76
N ALA A 557 6.33 4.72 20.87
CA ALA A 557 6.54 4.98 19.44
C ALA A 557 7.11 6.38 19.19
N THR A 558 8.06 6.48 18.25
CA THR A 558 8.72 7.76 17.94
C THR A 558 7.92 8.64 16.99
N THR A 559 6.95 8.04 16.28
CA THR A 559 6.08 8.71 15.31
C THR A 559 4.64 8.18 15.39
N ALA A 560 3.68 8.98 14.92
CA ALA A 560 2.27 8.58 14.84
C ALA A 560 2.02 7.37 13.92
N ILE A 561 2.76 7.26 12.81
CA ILE A 561 2.70 6.11 11.89
C ILE A 561 3.18 4.83 12.60
N GLU A 562 4.30 4.92 13.32
CA GLU A 562 4.80 3.80 14.12
C GLU A 562 3.80 3.39 15.20
N PHE A 563 3.18 4.36 15.89
CA PHE A 563 2.11 4.10 16.85
C PHE A 563 0.95 3.33 16.20
N LEU A 564 0.43 3.77 15.05
CA LEU A 564 -0.63 3.05 14.31
C LEU A 564 -0.24 1.61 13.97
N HIS A 565 1.01 1.40 13.52
CA HIS A 565 1.49 0.07 13.16
C HIS A 565 1.62 -0.88 14.35
N ARG A 566 1.96 -0.35 15.53
CA ARG A 566 2.06 -1.11 16.79
C ARG A 566 0.68 -1.48 17.31
N VAL A 567 -0.22 -0.51 17.44
CA VAL A 567 -1.59 -0.75 17.94
C VAL A 567 -2.40 -1.61 16.97
N GLY A 568 -2.14 -1.53 15.66
CA GLY A 568 -2.73 -2.39 14.64
C GLY A 568 -2.31 -3.87 14.70
N ARG A 569 -1.44 -4.27 15.65
CA ARG A 569 -1.11 -5.68 15.89
C ARG A 569 -2.21 -6.41 16.65
N THR A 570 -2.97 -5.69 17.49
CA THR A 570 -4.15 -6.22 18.17
C THR A 570 -5.44 -5.85 17.43
N ALA A 571 -6.56 -6.34 17.95
CA ALA A 571 -7.90 -6.00 17.50
C ALA A 571 -8.16 -6.22 16.00
N ARG A 572 -7.68 -7.36 15.47
CA ARG A 572 -7.86 -7.75 14.06
C ARG A 572 -9.20 -8.44 13.84
N ALA A 573 -9.76 -8.30 12.64
CA ALA A 573 -11.04 -8.91 12.26
C ALA A 573 -12.18 -8.68 13.28
N GLY A 574 -12.32 -7.44 13.77
CA GLY A 574 -13.40 -7.05 14.68
C GLY A 574 -13.22 -7.43 16.16
N LYS A 575 -12.29 -8.33 16.50
CA LYS A 575 -12.01 -8.73 17.90
C LYS A 575 -11.51 -7.57 18.74
N ALA A 576 -11.86 -7.51 20.03
CA ALA A 576 -11.31 -6.54 20.98
C ALA A 576 -9.80 -6.70 21.17
N GLY A 577 -9.16 -5.66 21.71
CA GLY A 577 -7.74 -5.67 22.01
C GLY A 577 -7.36 -4.62 23.04
N LYS A 578 -6.15 -4.75 23.60
CA LYS A 578 -5.63 -3.79 24.57
C LYS A 578 -4.26 -3.29 24.17
N VAL A 579 -3.97 -2.04 24.48
CA VAL A 579 -2.68 -1.39 24.28
C VAL A 579 -2.26 -0.70 25.57
N THR A 580 -1.14 -1.11 26.15
CA THR A 580 -0.48 -0.36 27.23
C THR A 580 0.71 0.41 26.67
N SER A 581 0.70 1.73 26.80
CA SER A 581 1.78 2.60 26.34
C SER A 581 2.54 3.19 27.51
N LEU A 582 3.80 2.78 27.69
CA LEU A 582 4.72 3.39 28.65
C LEU A 582 5.43 4.54 27.97
N TYR A 583 5.39 5.74 28.55
CA TYR A 583 6.00 6.92 27.91
C TYR A 583 6.66 7.85 28.92
N GLY A 584 7.81 8.40 28.52
CA GLY A 584 8.60 9.31 29.34
C GLY A 584 8.32 10.78 29.03
N LYS A 585 9.10 11.66 29.66
CA LYS A 585 9.06 13.11 29.40
C LYS A 585 9.36 13.48 27.95
N ALA A 586 10.22 12.71 27.27
CA ALA A 586 10.62 12.97 25.89
C ALA A 586 9.48 12.76 24.87
N ASP A 587 8.58 11.83 25.21
CA ASP A 587 7.49 11.36 24.35
C ASP A 587 6.15 12.02 24.69
N ALA A 588 6.07 12.66 25.87
CA ALA A 588 4.85 13.22 26.44
C ALA A 588 4.04 14.07 25.45
N VAL A 589 4.69 14.89 24.63
CA VAL A 589 3.98 15.75 23.69
C VAL A 589 3.30 14.94 22.57
N LEU A 590 3.97 13.90 22.04
CA LEU A 590 3.37 13.02 21.04
C LEU A 590 2.27 12.16 21.68
N ALA A 591 2.52 11.62 22.87
CA ALA A 591 1.55 10.82 23.61
C ALA A 591 0.28 11.63 23.93
N GLU A 592 0.41 12.85 24.46
CA GLU A 592 -0.72 13.73 24.77
C GLU A 592 -1.52 14.11 23.52
N ALA A 593 -0.85 14.37 22.39
CA ALA A 593 -1.54 14.56 21.10
C ALA A 593 -2.31 13.30 20.70
N LEU A 594 -1.66 12.13 20.65
CA LEU A 594 -2.31 10.88 20.26
C LEU A 594 -3.49 10.52 21.18
N MET A 595 -3.37 10.74 22.49
CA MET A 595 -4.47 10.55 23.45
C MET A 595 -5.71 11.35 23.05
N GLN A 596 -5.53 12.62 22.67
CA GLN A 596 -6.63 13.47 22.26
C GLN A 596 -7.32 12.92 21.00
N TYR A 597 -6.57 12.57 19.96
CA TYR A 597 -7.16 12.02 18.73
C TYR A 597 -7.84 10.67 18.94
N VAL A 598 -7.26 9.81 19.80
CA VAL A 598 -7.86 8.53 20.18
C VAL A 598 -9.20 8.75 20.88
N GLN A 599 -9.26 9.70 21.83
CA GLN A 599 -10.51 10.04 22.54
C GLN A 599 -11.56 10.66 21.61
N GLU A 600 -11.15 11.48 20.66
CA GLU A 600 -12.04 12.12 19.69
C GLU A 600 -12.45 11.19 18.53
N GLY A 601 -11.83 10.02 18.38
CA GLY A 601 -12.07 9.10 17.27
C GLY A 601 -11.69 9.68 15.91
N LYS A 602 -10.72 10.60 15.86
CA LYS A 602 -10.32 11.30 14.63
C LYS A 602 -9.12 10.64 13.95
N PRO A 603 -8.98 10.76 12.60
CA PRO A 603 -7.77 10.36 11.91
C PRO A 603 -6.54 11.10 12.48
N ILE A 604 -5.47 10.37 12.76
CA ILE A 604 -4.26 10.95 13.35
C ILE A 604 -3.30 11.54 12.30
N GLU A 605 -3.77 11.80 11.08
CA GLU A 605 -2.97 12.30 9.96
C GLU A 605 -2.26 13.60 10.27
N GLU A 606 -2.91 14.49 11.03
CA GLU A 606 -2.33 15.77 11.44
C GLU A 606 -1.12 15.57 12.38
N CYS A 607 -1.01 14.40 13.03
CA CYS A 607 0.14 13.99 13.83
C CYS A 607 1.28 13.39 12.99
N PHE A 608 1.12 13.24 11.66
CA PHE A 608 2.17 12.74 10.77
C PHE A 608 3.28 13.79 10.60
N SER A 609 4.19 13.83 11.57
CA SER A 609 5.42 14.59 11.47
C SER A 609 6.57 13.71 10.98
N ARG A 610 7.28 14.16 9.94
CA ARG A 610 8.57 13.55 9.55
C ARG A 610 9.58 13.61 10.71
N ASN A 611 10.42 12.57 10.78
CA ASN A 611 11.66 12.26 11.55
C ASN A 611 12.48 13.36 12.27
N ARG A 612 12.11 14.64 12.27
CA ARG A 612 12.52 15.54 13.35
C ARG A 612 11.63 15.20 14.53
N SER A 613 12.24 14.60 15.55
CA SER A 613 11.66 14.36 16.88
C SER A 613 10.63 15.44 17.17
N PHE A 614 9.38 15.05 17.41
CA PHE A 614 8.25 15.94 17.66
C PHE A 614 8.63 17.06 18.66
N SER A 615 9.46 16.71 19.65
CA SER A 615 10.14 17.59 20.61
C SER A 615 10.96 18.74 19.99
N ARG A 616 11.61 18.59 18.83
CA ARG A 616 12.34 19.67 18.12
C ARG A 616 11.40 20.66 17.43
N LYS A 617 10.23 20.24 16.94
CA LYS A 617 9.20 21.16 16.44
C LYS A 617 8.60 21.95 17.58
N VAL A 618 8.25 21.29 18.68
CA VAL A 618 7.74 21.95 19.90
C VAL A 618 8.76 22.92 20.48
N LYS A 619 10.06 22.55 20.56
CA LYS A 619 11.13 23.47 20.96
C LYS A 619 11.27 24.70 20.05
N ARG A 620 10.88 24.60 18.78
CA ARG A 620 10.96 25.71 17.82
C ARG A 620 9.72 26.62 17.85
N TYR A 621 8.54 26.08 18.13
CA TYR A 621 7.26 26.79 18.03
C TYR A 621 6.52 26.95 19.37
N GLY A 622 7.06 26.44 20.48
CA GLY A 622 6.49 26.54 21.83
C GLY A 622 5.31 25.59 22.12
N LYS A 623 4.45 25.34 21.12
CA LYS A 623 3.35 24.36 21.16
C LYS A 623 3.35 23.54 19.87
N PHE A 624 2.89 22.29 19.95
CA PHE A 624 2.49 21.55 18.76
C PHE A 624 1.13 22.08 18.32
N VAL A 625 1.09 22.71 17.14
CA VAL A 625 -0.16 23.04 16.46
C VAL A 625 -0.32 22.01 15.35
N PRO A 626 -1.40 21.21 15.35
CA PRO A 626 -1.71 20.32 14.25
C PRO A 626 -1.76 21.08 12.92
N ARG A 627 -1.31 20.45 11.83
CA ARG A 627 -1.35 21.09 10.51
C ARG A 627 -2.81 21.31 10.11
N GLY A 628 -3.17 22.56 9.78
CA GLY A 628 -4.55 22.97 9.49
C GLY A 628 -5.12 23.93 10.54
N GLN A 629 -4.59 23.91 11.77
CA GLN A 629 -4.97 24.83 12.85
C GLN A 629 -3.99 26.02 13.00
N GLU A 630 -3.01 26.16 12.10
CA GLU A 630 -2.04 27.27 12.13
C GLU A 630 -2.68 28.66 11.87
N GLY A 631 -3.92 28.69 11.36
CA GLY A 631 -4.65 29.92 10.99
C GLY A 631 -5.43 30.60 12.12
N GLU A 632 -5.85 29.88 13.16
CA GLU A 632 -6.73 30.43 14.22
C GLU A 632 -5.98 31.09 15.38
N GLN A 633 -4.65 30.99 15.45
CA GLN A 633 -3.85 31.54 16.56
C GLN A 633 -2.95 32.73 16.16
N ARG A 634 -3.15 33.28 14.96
CA ARG A 634 -2.52 34.54 14.52
C ARG A 634 -3.56 35.65 14.46
N THR A 635 -4.14 36.01 15.61
CA THR A 635 -4.88 37.27 15.81
C THR A 635 -4.52 37.86 17.14
#